data_AF-A0A553R5Z9-F1
#
_entry.id   AF-A0A553R5Z9-F1
#
_cell.length_a   1.000
_cell.length_b   1.000
_cell.length_c   1.000
_cell.angle_alpha   90.00
_cell.angle_beta   90.00
_cell.angle_gamma   90.00
#
_symmetry.space_group_name_H-M   'P 1'
#
loop_
_entity.id
_entity.type
_entity.pdbx_description
1 polymer ?
#
loop_
_entity_poly.entity_id
_entity_poly.type
_entity_poly.pdbx_seq_one_letter_code
_entity_poly.pdbx_strand_id
1 'polypeptide(L)'
;MNGNMATLEGDAALELSVRHRVPPLLTDLYQFSMAYAYWRAGRHAEPAVFELFFRENPFGGAFSLFAGLSDCLMFLKNFSFSEDDVEYLRSVLPANTDPKFFCYLKELDCSGVSVSAVPEGSVVFARVPLLEVSGPLAVVQLLETSLLCLVNYASLVCSNAARFRVAAGSRRRLMEMGLRRAQGPDGGLSASRYAYIGGFDLSSNALAGRLFGIPVAGTMAHSYVTSFSSLEEVWPQTLVPNGGGAPVDLIALSKLWLSRVLKLLSSSLNQIREGELASFLSYAIAYPHNFLPVIDSYSVSGSGVLCFCAVALSLTELLYAPLGVRLDSGDLCRQSLEVRKAFRECSKHFSVPQFESLIIVGTNSISEQSLAELNKKDNEIDVVGVGTHLVTCTRQPSLGCVYKLVEVRGRGRMKLSEDPEKSTLPGRKAVYRLLDSHGHPQLDLLCLWEEAAPVAGVPLKCFPLTENSSVQSMTPAQVTSLRSEVFLCGKISSPLSSASESRERAQASLQTLNSHHRRLQEPVQYTSGYTPWSLTSQRETAPIATSSSPIEAMGKHGTRPKRMTDRQVDSHTGELMMSDSGSDEDFTQDTGSTESVRKGCDPLVSTQRSKLQQRRAKLNQKINRELLLRTGAENLYRASSNQKVKETVALELSFVNSNLQLLKEELEELNSKTRDLDLSVPLQEFISEHYGEEPSLYRSEIQEFMELRQAMRTPSRNDAGPELLMEYFNQLYFLEQRFFSPHRSLGLHFHWYDSLTGVPSVQRALAFEKGSVLFNIGALYTQIGARQDRSTLSGIENAIDAFQRAAGAFLYLRENFSHAPSLDMSGPALSMLVRLMVAQVQECVCEKLILSSQENKLKVLLQAAQEAARVSDVYSLVLQAMSVPLLKDYVPFSWISMVQVKTHHFRALAHYHTAAALCDCSGFQDKDNEEGDIKALIQIHTREPEKLNLHDPEDKRRLGKAHLRKAIIRHEEALRLHGICKMLRKMDLLQEVLAHTHSRSLEKYSEMDQEDDFCELAEAPDIQSHTQQKPDIRAPDFSVVRVTDIFHRLGPLSVFSARNRWIRRSVCLIRGEAGLGLTLRGDSPVLVAGVLPGGCAAEAGLRDGDYIVSVNGVDCRWAEHAEVVHALKSCSEQAIELHVITLQMHQTERRLNLSPGATEQQQCSRVPEQNPHRPSSLWSWSWRTTGVSRRTLSSSRSFPESQAMY
;
A
#
# COMPACT_ATOMS: atom_id res chain seq x y z
N MET A 1 -13.82 -43.64 -33.02
CA MET A 1 -13.02 -44.27 -31.94
C MET A 1 -11.99 -43.35 -31.28
N ASN A 2 -11.68 -42.16 -31.83
CA ASN A 2 -10.70 -41.22 -31.23
C ASN A 2 -11.25 -40.29 -30.12
N GLY A 3 -12.55 -40.34 -29.79
CA GLY A 3 -13.15 -39.46 -28.78
C GLY A 3 -12.93 -39.90 -27.33
N ASN A 4 -12.75 -41.21 -27.06
CA ASN A 4 -12.62 -41.74 -25.70
C ASN A 4 -11.19 -41.74 -25.15
N MET A 5 -10.15 -41.65 -25.99
CA MET A 5 -8.75 -41.52 -25.50
C MET A 5 -8.41 -40.07 -25.10
N ALA A 6 -8.93 -39.07 -25.83
CA ALA A 6 -8.67 -37.66 -25.54
C ALA A 6 -9.32 -37.17 -24.22
N THR A 7 -10.46 -37.75 -23.84
CA THR A 7 -11.13 -37.46 -22.56
C THR A 7 -10.39 -38.04 -21.37
N LEU A 8 -9.86 -39.27 -21.48
CA LEU A 8 -9.08 -39.92 -20.42
C LEU A 8 -7.73 -39.21 -20.15
N GLU A 9 -7.03 -38.77 -21.20
CA GLU A 9 -5.80 -37.96 -21.05
C GLU A 9 -6.08 -36.56 -20.50
N GLY A 10 -7.21 -35.95 -20.89
CA GLY A 10 -7.66 -34.65 -20.39
C GLY A 10 -8.00 -34.66 -18.89
N ASP A 11 -8.72 -35.68 -18.43
CA ASP A 11 -9.10 -35.83 -17.02
C ASP A 11 -7.87 -36.09 -16.13
N ALA A 12 -6.91 -36.89 -16.59
CA ALA A 12 -5.66 -37.14 -15.88
C ALA A 12 -4.79 -35.87 -15.77
N ALA A 13 -4.71 -35.06 -16.84
CA ALA A 13 -4.00 -33.79 -16.83
C ALA A 13 -4.66 -32.75 -15.91
N LEU A 14 -6.00 -32.74 -15.86
CA LEU A 14 -6.77 -31.88 -14.96
C LEU A 14 -6.55 -32.28 -13.50
N GLU A 15 -6.61 -33.57 -13.20
CA GLU A 15 -6.37 -34.13 -11.87
C GLU A 15 -4.96 -33.78 -11.37
N LEU A 16 -3.95 -33.98 -12.21
CA LEU A 16 -2.57 -33.61 -11.91
C LEU A 16 -2.45 -32.09 -11.65
N SER A 17 -3.09 -31.26 -12.48
CA SER A 17 -3.09 -29.81 -12.32
C SER A 17 -3.67 -29.38 -10.96
N VAL A 18 -4.83 -29.92 -10.56
CA VAL A 18 -5.45 -29.60 -9.26
C VAL A 18 -4.53 -30.00 -8.11
N ARG A 19 -3.94 -31.21 -8.16
CA ARG A 19 -3.05 -31.69 -7.11
C ARG A 19 -1.84 -30.78 -6.87
N HIS A 20 -1.27 -30.21 -7.93
CA HIS A 20 -0.15 -29.26 -7.80
C HIS A 20 -0.59 -27.89 -7.29
N ARG A 21 -1.78 -27.45 -7.67
CA ARG A 21 -2.30 -26.13 -7.31
C ARG A 21 -2.87 -26.08 -5.88
N VAL A 22 -3.39 -27.20 -5.39
CA VAL A 22 -4.11 -27.32 -4.13
C VAL A 22 -3.58 -28.51 -3.32
N PRO A 23 -2.34 -28.45 -2.81
CA PRO A 23 -1.82 -29.52 -1.96
C PRO A 23 -2.53 -29.53 -0.59
N PRO A 24 -2.53 -30.66 0.16
CA PRO A 24 -3.12 -30.73 1.50
C PRO A 24 -2.49 -29.76 2.53
N LEU A 25 -1.25 -29.33 2.30
CA LEU A 25 -0.59 -28.28 3.08
C LEU A 25 -1.07 -26.86 2.76
N LEU A 26 -1.96 -26.67 1.77
CA LEU A 26 -2.63 -25.39 1.51
C LEU A 26 -3.70 -25.13 2.58
N THR A 27 -3.23 -24.94 3.81
CA THR A 27 -4.00 -24.75 5.03
C THR A 27 -3.14 -24.04 6.07
N ASP A 28 -3.74 -23.55 7.14
CA ASP A 28 -3.02 -22.84 8.19
C ASP A 28 -2.44 -23.81 9.23
N LEU A 29 -1.29 -23.48 9.83
CA LEU A 29 -0.65 -24.34 10.85
C LEU A 29 -1.60 -24.66 12.02
N TYR A 30 -2.47 -23.72 12.40
CA TYR A 30 -3.42 -23.93 13.49
C TYR A 30 -4.44 -25.05 13.19
N GLN A 31 -4.68 -25.39 11.92
CA GLN A 31 -5.55 -26.50 11.54
C GLN A 31 -4.95 -27.83 11.99
N PHE A 32 -3.62 -27.99 11.86
CA PHE A 32 -2.91 -29.16 12.38
C PHE A 32 -2.85 -29.17 13.90
N SER A 33 -2.66 -28.01 14.55
CA SER A 33 -2.72 -27.91 16.01
C SER A 33 -4.10 -28.31 16.55
N MET A 34 -5.20 -27.91 15.90
CA MET A 34 -6.56 -28.33 16.25
C MET A 34 -6.78 -29.81 15.96
N ALA A 35 -6.33 -30.32 14.81
CA ALA A 35 -6.40 -31.74 14.48
C ALA A 35 -5.67 -32.60 15.52
N TYR A 36 -4.48 -32.18 15.96
CA TYR A 36 -3.73 -32.82 17.03
C TYR A 36 -4.49 -32.76 18.37
N ALA A 37 -5.07 -31.61 18.72
CA ALA A 37 -5.87 -31.49 19.93
C ALA A 37 -7.11 -32.41 19.92
N TYR A 38 -7.82 -32.51 18.78
CA TYR A 38 -8.91 -33.47 18.61
C TYR A 38 -8.40 -34.90 18.68
N TRP A 39 -7.24 -35.20 18.09
CA TRP A 39 -6.65 -36.53 18.11
C TRP A 39 -6.31 -36.95 19.53
N ARG A 40 -5.59 -36.09 20.27
CA ARG A 40 -5.18 -36.30 21.66
C ARG A 40 -6.36 -36.41 22.62
N ALA A 41 -7.45 -35.69 22.34
CA ALA A 41 -8.69 -35.77 23.11
C ALA A 41 -9.57 -36.98 22.75
N GLY A 42 -9.17 -37.82 21.79
CA GLY A 42 -9.99 -38.94 21.30
C GLY A 42 -11.24 -38.51 20.52
N ARG A 43 -11.27 -37.28 20.01
CA ARG A 43 -12.42 -36.64 19.35
C ARG A 43 -12.32 -36.58 17.83
N HIS A 44 -11.15 -36.85 17.27
CA HIS A 44 -10.84 -36.72 15.84
C HIS A 44 -11.78 -37.53 14.92
N ALA A 45 -12.30 -38.67 15.40
CA ALA A 45 -13.20 -39.56 14.66
C ALA A 45 -14.69 -39.28 14.87
N GLU A 46 -15.06 -38.27 15.67
CA GLU A 46 -16.47 -37.95 15.88
C GLU A 46 -17.15 -37.53 14.57
N PRO A 47 -18.40 -37.97 14.30
CA PRO A 47 -19.13 -37.49 13.13
C PRO A 47 -19.47 -36.01 13.30
N ALA A 48 -19.12 -35.21 12.30
CA ALA A 48 -19.35 -33.77 12.25
C ALA A 48 -19.91 -33.35 10.89
N VAL A 49 -20.70 -32.28 10.91
CA VAL A 49 -21.26 -31.66 9.71
C VAL A 49 -20.90 -30.18 9.69
N PHE A 50 -20.32 -29.74 8.58
CA PHE A 50 -19.99 -28.36 8.28
C PHE A 50 -20.75 -27.90 7.05
N GLU A 51 -21.06 -26.61 7.01
CA GLU A 51 -21.66 -25.96 5.85
C GLU A 51 -20.81 -24.79 5.36
N LEU A 52 -20.69 -24.67 4.04
CA LEU A 52 -20.05 -23.56 3.34
C LEU A 52 -21.11 -22.67 2.71
N PHE A 53 -21.15 -21.39 3.08
CA PHE A 53 -22.02 -20.37 2.47
C PHE A 53 -21.33 -19.01 2.48
N PHE A 54 -21.93 -17.98 1.89
CA PHE A 54 -21.42 -16.59 1.98
C PHE A 54 -22.50 -15.69 2.59
N ARG A 55 -22.09 -14.56 3.18
CA ARG A 55 -23.01 -13.71 3.97
C ARG A 55 -23.74 -12.65 3.16
N GLU A 56 -23.14 -12.19 2.07
CA GLU A 56 -23.63 -11.10 1.23
C GLU A 56 -23.29 -11.36 -0.24
N ASN A 57 -24.20 -11.00 -1.15
CA ASN A 57 -23.90 -11.06 -2.58
C ASN A 57 -22.83 -10.01 -2.95
N PRO A 58 -21.87 -10.36 -3.83
CA PRO A 58 -20.75 -9.49 -4.14
C PRO A 58 -21.17 -8.34 -5.04
N PHE A 59 -20.35 -7.28 -5.06
CA PHE A 59 -20.45 -6.14 -5.98
C PHE A 59 -21.75 -5.31 -5.84
N GLY A 60 -22.47 -5.46 -4.72
CA GLY A 60 -23.80 -4.88 -4.52
C GLY A 60 -24.89 -5.54 -5.38
N GLY A 61 -24.65 -6.77 -5.86
CA GLY A 61 -25.64 -7.56 -6.59
C GLY A 61 -26.71 -8.19 -5.68
N ALA A 62 -27.70 -8.83 -6.28
CA ALA A 62 -28.69 -9.65 -5.57
C ALA A 62 -28.51 -11.15 -5.79
N PHE A 63 -27.50 -11.56 -6.55
CA PHE A 63 -27.20 -12.97 -6.83
C PHE A 63 -25.69 -13.21 -6.94
N SER A 64 -25.30 -14.47 -6.79
CA SER A 64 -23.98 -14.98 -7.15
C SER A 64 -24.14 -16.23 -8.03
N LEU A 65 -23.10 -16.59 -8.77
CA LEU A 65 -23.00 -17.90 -9.42
C LEU A 65 -22.09 -18.80 -8.61
N PHE A 66 -22.56 -19.99 -8.27
CA PHE A 66 -21.75 -20.97 -7.58
C PHE A 66 -20.75 -21.62 -8.54
N ALA A 67 -19.47 -21.58 -8.22
CA ALA A 67 -18.42 -22.24 -8.96
C ALA A 67 -17.27 -22.71 -8.05
N GLY A 68 -16.43 -23.62 -8.57
CA GLY A 68 -15.30 -24.20 -7.85
C GLY A 68 -15.50 -25.67 -7.47
N LEU A 69 -16.64 -26.26 -7.81
CA LEU A 69 -17.01 -27.61 -7.36
C LEU A 69 -16.09 -28.67 -7.97
N SER A 70 -15.77 -28.58 -9.26
CA SER A 70 -14.91 -29.58 -9.91
C SER A 70 -13.51 -29.62 -9.30
N ASP A 71 -12.92 -28.46 -8.99
CA ASP A 71 -11.63 -28.39 -8.30
C ASP A 71 -11.73 -28.95 -6.87
N CYS A 72 -12.84 -28.69 -6.15
CA CYS A 72 -13.07 -29.25 -4.82
C CYS A 72 -13.13 -30.79 -4.85
N LEU A 73 -13.88 -31.36 -5.79
CA LEU A 73 -14.03 -32.82 -5.89
C LEU A 73 -12.71 -33.51 -6.27
N MET A 74 -11.92 -32.91 -7.16
CA MET A 74 -10.59 -33.40 -7.51
C MET A 74 -9.60 -33.29 -6.33
N PHE A 75 -9.66 -32.21 -5.56
CA PHE A 75 -8.88 -32.05 -4.33
C PHE A 75 -9.24 -33.14 -3.30
N LEU A 76 -10.53 -33.35 -3.02
CA LEU A 76 -11.00 -34.37 -2.07
C LEU A 76 -10.58 -35.78 -2.49
N LYS A 77 -10.71 -36.10 -3.78
CA LYS A 77 -10.30 -37.40 -4.34
C LYS A 77 -8.80 -37.68 -4.12
N ASN A 78 -7.96 -36.65 -4.13
CA ASN A 78 -6.50 -36.76 -4.06
C ASN A 78 -5.90 -36.36 -2.71
N PHE A 79 -6.74 -36.06 -1.71
CA PHE A 79 -6.30 -35.60 -0.40
C PHE A 79 -5.52 -36.70 0.32
N SER A 80 -4.20 -36.51 0.43
CA SER A 80 -3.28 -37.42 1.12
C SER A 80 -1.96 -36.71 1.41
N PHE A 81 -1.36 -36.95 2.57
CA PHE A 81 -0.07 -36.36 2.92
C PHE A 81 1.08 -37.23 2.42
N SER A 82 2.07 -36.61 1.76
CA SER A 82 3.32 -37.28 1.41
C SER A 82 4.22 -37.46 2.65
N GLU A 83 5.27 -38.28 2.51
CA GLU A 83 6.25 -38.43 3.60
C GLU A 83 6.94 -37.11 3.93
N ASP A 84 7.27 -36.33 2.90
CA ASP A 84 7.90 -35.02 3.04
C ASP A 84 6.97 -34.01 3.74
N ASP A 85 5.66 -34.04 3.43
CA ASP A 85 4.68 -33.19 4.12
C ASP A 85 4.64 -33.49 5.63
N VAL A 86 4.65 -34.78 5.99
CA VAL A 86 4.60 -35.22 7.38
C VAL A 86 5.91 -34.93 8.10
N GLU A 87 7.06 -35.05 7.43
CA GLU A 87 8.36 -34.66 8.00
C GLU A 87 8.41 -33.16 8.26
N TYR A 88 7.95 -32.35 7.32
CA TYR A 88 7.83 -30.90 7.50
C TYR A 88 6.94 -30.58 8.70
N LEU A 89 5.75 -31.19 8.80
CA LEU A 89 4.84 -31.00 9.93
C LEU A 89 5.47 -31.40 11.27
N ARG A 90 6.32 -32.44 11.29
CA ARG A 90 7.08 -32.82 12.48
C ARG A 90 8.07 -31.76 12.90
N SER A 91 8.68 -31.04 11.95
CA SER A 91 9.65 -29.99 12.26
C SER A 91 9.02 -28.72 12.82
N VAL A 92 7.77 -28.41 12.46
CA VAL A 92 7.09 -27.14 12.84
C VAL A 92 6.10 -27.27 13.99
N LEU A 93 5.57 -28.48 14.25
CA LEU A 93 4.73 -28.73 15.42
C LEU A 93 5.60 -28.84 16.70
N PRO A 94 5.04 -28.55 17.90
CA PRO A 94 5.79 -28.64 19.15
C PRO A 94 6.52 -29.98 19.30
N ALA A 95 7.76 -29.97 19.80
CA ALA A 95 8.59 -31.17 19.95
C ALA A 95 7.96 -32.26 20.85
N ASN A 96 7.01 -31.89 21.71
CA ASN A 96 6.24 -32.81 22.55
C ASN A 96 4.94 -33.33 21.88
N THR A 97 4.79 -33.14 20.57
CA THR A 97 3.68 -33.73 19.79
C THR A 97 3.87 -35.24 19.74
N ASP A 98 2.83 -36.00 20.08
CA ASP A 98 2.89 -37.46 20.11
C ASP A 98 3.30 -37.99 18.73
N PRO A 99 4.39 -38.78 18.61
CA PRO A 99 4.84 -39.32 17.33
C PRO A 99 3.77 -40.09 16.55
N LYS A 100 2.81 -40.72 17.25
CA LYS A 100 1.70 -41.47 16.63
C LYS A 100 0.74 -40.58 15.85
N PHE A 101 0.66 -39.29 16.17
CA PHE A 101 -0.14 -38.34 15.39
C PHE A 101 0.39 -38.22 13.95
N PHE A 102 1.70 -38.31 13.74
CA PHE A 102 2.28 -38.30 12.39
C PHE A 102 1.97 -39.57 11.60
N CYS A 103 1.85 -40.73 12.27
CA CYS A 103 1.34 -41.94 11.63
C CYS A 103 -0.12 -41.76 11.20
N TYR A 104 -0.95 -41.18 12.08
CA TYR A 104 -2.32 -40.83 11.73
C TYR A 104 -2.40 -39.89 10.52
N LEU A 105 -1.56 -38.85 10.44
CA LEU A 105 -1.51 -37.96 9.28
C LEU A 105 -1.12 -38.68 7.98
N LYS A 106 -0.21 -39.66 8.02
CA LYS A 106 0.15 -40.47 6.84
C LYS A 106 -1.01 -41.33 6.32
N GLU A 107 -1.89 -41.77 7.21
CA GLU A 107 -3.04 -42.62 6.88
C GLU A 107 -4.31 -41.81 6.54
N LEU A 108 -4.27 -40.48 6.67
CA LEU A 108 -5.42 -39.62 6.43
C LEU A 108 -5.78 -39.54 4.93
N ASP A 109 -7.07 -39.75 4.66
CA ASP A 109 -7.70 -39.53 3.36
C ASP A 109 -9.13 -39.00 3.52
N CYS A 110 -9.86 -38.87 2.41
CA CYS A 110 -11.26 -38.47 2.40
C CYS A 110 -12.26 -39.66 2.32
N SER A 111 -11.85 -40.89 2.62
CA SER A 111 -12.71 -42.08 2.52
C SER A 111 -13.94 -42.04 3.44
N GLY A 112 -13.83 -41.36 4.60
CA GLY A 112 -14.93 -41.13 5.53
C GLY A 112 -15.75 -39.86 5.26
N VAL A 113 -15.49 -39.14 4.17
CA VAL A 113 -16.12 -37.84 3.87
C VAL A 113 -17.22 -37.99 2.83
N SER A 114 -18.34 -37.30 3.07
CA SER A 114 -19.43 -37.12 2.12
C SER A 114 -19.77 -35.64 1.95
N VAL A 115 -20.00 -35.22 0.69
CA VAL A 115 -20.31 -33.85 0.30
C VAL A 115 -21.59 -33.80 -0.52
N SER A 116 -22.52 -32.94 -0.10
CA SER A 116 -23.63 -32.49 -0.96
C SER A 116 -23.41 -31.04 -1.37
N ALA A 117 -23.69 -30.71 -2.63
CA ALA A 117 -23.40 -29.39 -3.18
C ALA A 117 -24.49 -28.93 -4.15
N VAL A 118 -24.62 -27.62 -4.28
CA VAL A 118 -25.35 -27.00 -5.39
C VAL A 118 -24.62 -27.30 -6.71
N PRO A 119 -25.31 -27.56 -7.83
CA PRO A 119 -24.62 -27.74 -9.11
C PRO A 119 -23.84 -26.49 -9.55
N GLU A 120 -22.60 -26.66 -10.03
CA GLU A 120 -21.75 -25.56 -10.53
C GLU A 120 -22.42 -24.79 -11.68
N GLY A 121 -22.35 -23.47 -11.67
CA GLY A 121 -23.06 -22.58 -12.59
C GLY A 121 -24.46 -22.19 -12.11
N SER A 122 -25.00 -22.75 -11.02
CA SER A 122 -26.31 -22.33 -10.52
C SER A 122 -26.28 -20.93 -9.91
N VAL A 123 -27.37 -20.17 -10.06
CA VAL A 123 -27.61 -18.95 -9.28
C VAL A 123 -27.84 -19.32 -7.82
N VAL A 124 -27.10 -18.67 -6.93
CA VAL A 124 -27.15 -18.87 -5.48
C VAL A 124 -27.22 -17.54 -4.73
N PHE A 125 -27.67 -17.60 -3.48
CA PHE A 125 -27.95 -16.43 -2.66
C PHE A 125 -27.24 -16.50 -1.31
N ALA A 126 -27.08 -15.32 -0.72
CA ALA A 126 -26.46 -15.16 0.58
C ALA A 126 -27.17 -15.99 1.66
N ARG A 127 -26.39 -16.52 2.60
CA ARG A 127 -26.82 -17.29 3.78
C ARG A 127 -27.46 -18.65 3.47
N VAL A 128 -27.41 -19.09 2.22
CA VAL A 128 -27.84 -20.43 1.80
C VAL A 128 -26.61 -21.35 1.69
N PRO A 129 -26.59 -22.54 2.35
CA PRO A 129 -25.52 -23.52 2.23
C PRO A 129 -25.28 -23.95 0.79
N LEU A 130 -24.08 -23.70 0.28
CA LEU A 130 -23.60 -24.12 -1.03
C LEU A 130 -23.10 -25.56 -1.00
N LEU A 131 -22.30 -25.87 0.02
CA LEU A 131 -21.80 -27.21 0.31
C LEU A 131 -22.18 -27.60 1.73
N GLU A 132 -22.47 -28.88 1.93
CA GLU A 132 -22.41 -29.55 3.22
C GLU A 132 -21.36 -30.64 3.15
N VAL A 133 -20.47 -30.64 4.14
CA VAL A 133 -19.36 -31.59 4.27
C VAL A 133 -19.55 -32.34 5.57
N SER A 134 -19.64 -33.66 5.48
CA SER A 134 -19.89 -34.55 6.62
C SER A 134 -18.82 -35.64 6.68
N GLY A 135 -18.40 -36.00 7.90
CA GLY A 135 -17.34 -37.00 8.10
C GLY A 135 -16.65 -36.89 9.46
N PRO A 136 -15.49 -37.55 9.64
CA PRO A 136 -14.69 -37.46 10.86
C PRO A 136 -14.24 -36.03 11.15
N LEU A 137 -14.46 -35.55 12.38
CA LEU A 137 -14.27 -34.16 12.82
C LEU A 137 -12.91 -33.58 12.42
N ALA A 138 -11.81 -34.29 12.66
CA ALA A 138 -10.49 -33.77 12.33
C ALA A 138 -10.27 -33.65 10.81
N VAL A 139 -10.80 -34.58 10.01
CA VAL A 139 -10.68 -34.57 8.55
C VAL A 139 -11.48 -33.41 7.98
N VAL A 140 -12.77 -33.32 8.29
CA VAL A 140 -13.63 -32.24 7.74
C VAL A 140 -13.26 -30.85 8.24
N GLN A 141 -12.52 -30.75 9.35
CA GLN A 141 -11.91 -29.51 9.82
C GLN A 141 -10.68 -29.11 8.98
N LEU A 142 -9.79 -30.06 8.66
CA LEU A 142 -8.60 -29.80 7.83
C LEU A 142 -8.94 -29.31 6.42
N LEU A 143 -10.10 -29.70 5.89
CA LEU A 143 -10.59 -29.30 4.57
C LEU A 143 -11.07 -27.84 4.49
N GLU A 144 -11.30 -27.17 5.63
CA GLU A 144 -11.89 -25.82 5.69
C GLU A 144 -11.18 -24.81 4.80
N THR A 145 -9.86 -24.67 4.97
CA THR A 145 -9.10 -23.60 4.31
C THR A 145 -9.06 -23.81 2.79
N SER A 146 -8.82 -25.03 2.32
CA SER A 146 -8.72 -25.32 0.89
C SER A 146 -10.07 -25.22 0.17
N LEU A 147 -11.16 -25.71 0.78
CA LEU A 147 -12.51 -25.58 0.23
C LEU A 147 -12.96 -24.12 0.18
N LEU A 148 -12.65 -23.33 1.22
CA LEU A 148 -12.89 -21.89 1.19
C LEU A 148 -12.12 -21.20 0.07
N CYS A 149 -10.84 -21.53 -0.11
CA CYS A 149 -10.01 -20.97 -1.17
C CYS A 149 -10.61 -21.23 -2.57
N LEU A 150 -10.95 -22.50 -2.84
CA LEU A 150 -11.48 -22.95 -4.13
C LEU A 150 -12.86 -22.35 -4.46
N VAL A 151 -13.80 -22.36 -3.51
CA VAL A 151 -15.16 -21.88 -3.77
C VAL A 151 -15.22 -20.35 -3.84
N ASN A 152 -14.50 -19.66 -2.95
CA ASN A 152 -14.61 -18.21 -2.79
C ASN A 152 -14.12 -17.48 -4.05
N TYR A 153 -12.92 -17.81 -4.54
CA TYR A 153 -12.37 -17.17 -5.74
C TYR A 153 -13.16 -17.53 -7.00
N ALA A 154 -13.48 -18.82 -7.18
CA ALA A 154 -14.20 -19.31 -8.35
C ALA A 154 -15.58 -18.67 -8.49
N SER A 155 -16.37 -18.69 -7.42
CA SER A 155 -17.72 -18.12 -7.40
C SER A 155 -17.68 -16.60 -7.58
N LEU A 156 -16.68 -15.91 -7.02
CA LEU A 156 -16.51 -14.47 -7.17
C LEU A 156 -16.21 -14.07 -8.63
N VAL A 157 -15.21 -14.71 -9.27
CA VAL A 157 -14.85 -14.42 -10.66
C VAL A 157 -15.99 -14.79 -11.60
N CYS A 158 -16.64 -15.93 -11.38
CA CYS A 158 -17.80 -16.37 -12.17
C CYS A 158 -18.95 -15.35 -12.07
N SER A 159 -19.23 -14.85 -10.87
CA SER A 159 -20.27 -13.82 -10.65
C SER A 159 -19.88 -12.49 -11.30
N ASN A 160 -18.62 -12.08 -11.20
CA ASN A 160 -18.13 -10.86 -11.85
C ASN A 160 -18.26 -10.96 -13.38
N ALA A 161 -17.85 -12.10 -13.95
CA ALA A 161 -17.97 -12.37 -15.38
C ALA A 161 -19.43 -12.34 -15.87
N ALA A 162 -20.36 -12.89 -15.09
CA ALA A 162 -21.78 -12.81 -15.40
C ALA A 162 -22.30 -11.37 -15.40
N ARG A 163 -21.84 -10.53 -14.47
CA ARG A 163 -22.18 -9.10 -14.46
C ARG A 163 -21.65 -8.37 -15.70
N PHE A 164 -20.42 -8.65 -16.11
CA PHE A 164 -19.86 -8.15 -17.37
C PHE A 164 -20.67 -8.63 -18.59
N ARG A 165 -21.11 -9.90 -18.62
CA ARG A 165 -22.00 -10.42 -19.67
C ARG A 165 -23.34 -9.68 -19.68
N VAL A 166 -23.97 -9.47 -18.52
CA VAL A 166 -25.22 -8.70 -18.41
C VAL A 166 -25.01 -7.26 -18.91
N ALA A 167 -23.89 -6.64 -18.56
CA ALA A 167 -23.54 -5.31 -19.05
C ALA A 167 -23.31 -5.32 -20.58
N ALA A 168 -22.56 -6.27 -21.13
CA ALA A 168 -22.25 -6.33 -22.56
C ALA A 168 -23.46 -6.62 -23.45
N GLY A 169 -24.47 -7.32 -22.91
CA GLY A 169 -25.55 -7.92 -23.67
C GLY A 169 -25.12 -9.16 -24.45
N SER A 170 -26.02 -9.68 -25.28
CA SER A 170 -25.80 -10.89 -26.10
C SER A 170 -25.07 -10.63 -27.42
N ARG A 171 -25.01 -9.38 -27.88
CA ARG A 171 -24.49 -9.02 -29.20
C ARG A 171 -22.95 -8.96 -29.27
N ARG A 172 -22.29 -8.48 -28.21
CA ARG A 172 -20.83 -8.31 -28.19
C ARG A 172 -20.14 -9.57 -27.69
N ARG A 173 -19.00 -9.88 -28.29
CA ARG A 173 -18.11 -10.93 -27.77
C ARG A 173 -17.26 -10.39 -26.64
N LEU A 174 -17.08 -11.19 -25.60
CA LEU A 174 -16.26 -10.86 -24.44
C LEU A 174 -15.02 -11.77 -24.41
N MET A 175 -13.86 -11.14 -24.22
CA MET A 175 -12.57 -11.84 -24.17
C MET A 175 -11.85 -11.56 -22.85
N GLU A 176 -11.46 -12.62 -22.15
CA GLU A 176 -10.67 -12.53 -20.91
C GLU A 176 -9.19 -12.35 -21.28
N MET A 177 -8.57 -11.26 -20.80
CA MET A 177 -7.17 -10.92 -21.08
C MET A 177 -6.39 -10.52 -19.81
N GLY A 178 -6.79 -11.05 -18.66
CA GLY A 178 -6.31 -10.66 -17.34
C GLY A 178 -5.13 -11.47 -16.79
N LEU A 179 -4.72 -12.57 -17.43
CA LEU A 179 -3.65 -13.47 -16.96
C LEU A 179 -2.44 -12.74 -16.33
N ARG A 180 -1.91 -11.70 -17.00
CA ARG A 180 -0.73 -10.93 -16.53
C ARG A 180 -0.93 -10.11 -15.25
N ARG A 181 -2.16 -9.98 -14.77
CA ARG A 181 -2.57 -9.25 -13.56
C ARG A 181 -3.24 -10.15 -12.52
N ALA A 182 -3.47 -11.42 -12.87
CA ALA A 182 -4.14 -12.35 -11.98
C ALA A 182 -3.29 -12.63 -10.72
N GLN A 183 -3.96 -13.00 -9.63
CA GLN A 183 -3.34 -13.11 -8.33
C GLN A 183 -2.69 -14.49 -8.13
N GLY A 184 -1.35 -14.52 -8.14
CA GLY A 184 -0.57 -15.73 -7.94
C GLY A 184 -0.47 -16.65 -9.17
N PRO A 185 0.29 -17.75 -9.09
CA PRO A 185 0.55 -18.65 -10.21
C PRO A 185 -0.72 -19.32 -10.78
N ASP A 186 -1.69 -19.64 -9.93
CA ASP A 186 -2.96 -20.24 -10.35
C ASP A 186 -4.05 -19.21 -10.72
N GLY A 187 -4.00 -18.00 -10.15
CA GLY A 187 -5.09 -17.04 -10.30
C GLY A 187 -5.47 -16.78 -11.75
N GLY A 188 -4.52 -16.87 -12.68
CA GLY A 188 -4.78 -16.75 -14.11
C GLY A 188 -5.53 -17.93 -14.73
N LEU A 189 -5.15 -19.16 -14.40
CA LEU A 189 -5.80 -20.37 -14.93
C LEU A 189 -7.22 -20.51 -14.40
N SER A 190 -7.37 -20.40 -13.08
CA SER A 190 -8.68 -20.43 -12.42
C SER A 190 -9.58 -19.31 -12.92
N ALA A 191 -9.09 -18.06 -13.03
CA ALA A 191 -9.90 -16.96 -13.53
C ALA A 191 -10.43 -17.17 -14.94
N SER A 192 -9.61 -17.68 -15.87
CA SER A 192 -10.03 -17.94 -17.24
C SER A 192 -11.17 -18.97 -17.31
N ARG A 193 -11.11 -20.05 -16.50
CA ARG A 193 -12.18 -21.05 -16.40
C ARG A 193 -13.49 -20.43 -15.94
N TYR A 194 -13.44 -19.71 -14.82
CA TYR A 194 -14.64 -19.16 -14.18
C TYR A 194 -15.19 -17.94 -14.92
N ALA A 195 -14.34 -17.19 -15.63
CA ALA A 195 -14.79 -16.14 -16.54
C ALA A 195 -15.60 -16.72 -17.71
N TYR A 196 -15.13 -17.82 -18.29
CA TYR A 196 -15.84 -18.52 -19.36
C TYR A 196 -17.21 -19.03 -18.88
N ILE A 197 -17.25 -19.71 -17.73
CA ILE A 197 -18.51 -20.19 -17.12
C ILE A 197 -19.48 -19.03 -16.87
N GLY A 198 -18.98 -17.91 -16.34
CA GLY A 198 -19.81 -16.71 -16.08
C GLY A 198 -20.33 -16.02 -17.34
N GLY A 199 -19.75 -16.28 -18.51
CA GLY A 199 -20.31 -15.86 -19.81
C GLY A 199 -19.33 -15.18 -20.76
N PHE A 200 -18.03 -15.19 -20.50
CA PHE A 200 -17.03 -14.77 -21.49
C PHE A 200 -16.92 -15.80 -22.62
N ASP A 201 -16.58 -15.35 -23.83
CA ASP A 201 -16.57 -16.20 -25.03
C ASP A 201 -15.19 -16.76 -25.33
N LEU A 202 -14.15 -15.97 -25.05
CA LEU A 202 -12.76 -16.22 -25.41
C LEU A 202 -11.84 -15.95 -24.23
N SER A 203 -10.66 -16.58 -24.21
CA SER A 203 -9.57 -16.24 -23.28
C SER A 203 -8.24 -16.10 -24.01
N SER A 204 -7.33 -15.29 -23.49
CA SER A 204 -5.92 -15.26 -23.94
C SER A 204 -5.05 -16.33 -23.29
N ASN A 205 -5.58 -17.10 -22.34
CA ASN A 205 -4.83 -18.08 -21.56
C ASN A 205 -4.76 -19.43 -22.30
N ALA A 206 -3.60 -19.71 -22.92
CA ALA A 206 -3.36 -20.94 -23.64
C ALA A 206 -3.51 -22.20 -22.77
N LEU A 207 -3.13 -22.15 -21.49
CA LEU A 207 -3.26 -23.28 -20.58
C LEU A 207 -4.72 -23.59 -20.27
N ALA A 208 -5.56 -22.56 -20.12
CA ALA A 208 -7.00 -22.72 -19.95
C ALA A 208 -7.64 -23.38 -21.18
N GLY A 209 -7.21 -23.00 -22.39
CA GLY A 209 -7.64 -23.67 -23.63
C GLY A 209 -7.27 -25.14 -23.66
N ARG A 210 -6.03 -25.48 -23.28
CA ARG A 210 -5.54 -26.88 -23.24
C ARG A 210 -6.30 -27.74 -22.23
N LEU A 211 -6.54 -27.24 -21.02
CA LEU A 211 -7.12 -28.03 -19.92
C LEU A 211 -8.65 -28.08 -19.94
N PHE A 212 -9.31 -27.02 -20.38
CA PHE A 212 -10.77 -26.88 -20.26
C PHE A 212 -11.49 -26.79 -21.61
N GLY A 213 -10.76 -26.83 -22.73
CA GLY A 213 -11.36 -26.67 -24.06
C GLY A 213 -11.92 -25.27 -24.32
N ILE A 214 -11.49 -24.26 -23.56
CA ILE A 214 -11.96 -22.88 -23.71
C ILE A 214 -11.40 -22.29 -25.00
N PRO A 215 -12.22 -21.64 -25.86
CA PRO A 215 -11.72 -20.99 -27.06
C PRO A 215 -10.64 -19.94 -26.74
N VAL A 216 -9.45 -20.12 -27.31
CA VAL A 216 -8.33 -19.20 -27.14
C VAL A 216 -8.26 -18.23 -28.31
N ALA A 217 -8.10 -16.95 -28.00
CA ALA A 217 -7.82 -15.93 -28.99
C ALA A 217 -6.66 -15.05 -28.51
N GLY A 218 -6.01 -14.36 -29.44
CA GLY A 218 -4.91 -13.45 -29.14
C GLY A 218 -4.67 -12.51 -30.30
N THR A 219 -4.16 -11.33 -29.99
CA THR A 219 -3.68 -10.36 -30.97
C THR A 219 -2.18 -10.19 -30.82
N MET A 220 -1.57 -9.33 -31.63
CA MET A 220 -0.20 -8.86 -31.35
C MET A 220 -0.17 -7.88 -30.15
N ALA A 221 1.02 -7.65 -29.59
CA ALA A 221 1.25 -6.70 -28.49
C ALA A 221 2.07 -5.48 -28.95
N HIS A 222 1.97 -4.36 -28.22
CA HIS A 222 2.76 -3.15 -28.51
C HIS A 222 4.26 -3.41 -28.57
N SER A 223 4.80 -4.30 -27.73
CA SER A 223 6.23 -4.64 -27.75
C SER A 223 6.70 -5.22 -29.09
N TYR A 224 5.83 -5.94 -29.79
CA TYR A 224 6.12 -6.44 -31.14
C TYR A 224 6.08 -5.31 -32.17
N VAL A 225 5.19 -4.33 -32.03
CA VAL A 225 5.17 -3.16 -32.92
C VAL A 225 6.42 -2.32 -32.73
N THR A 226 6.79 -2.03 -31.49
CA THR A 226 7.94 -1.17 -31.15
C THR A 226 9.30 -1.82 -31.33
N SER A 227 9.36 -3.14 -31.60
CA SER A 227 10.65 -3.81 -31.89
C SER A 227 11.13 -3.57 -33.31
N PHE A 228 10.29 -3.02 -34.19
CA PHE A 228 10.66 -2.72 -35.58
C PHE A 228 10.97 -1.24 -35.75
N SER A 229 12.09 -0.95 -36.41
CA SER A 229 12.46 0.44 -36.76
C SER A 229 12.31 0.73 -38.24
N SER A 230 12.48 -0.28 -39.09
CA SER A 230 12.50 -0.14 -40.55
C SER A 230 11.90 -1.36 -41.29
N LEU A 231 11.60 -1.19 -42.58
CA LEU A 231 11.12 -2.28 -43.44
C LEU A 231 12.19 -3.34 -43.76
N GLU A 232 13.47 -3.01 -43.57
CA GLU A 232 14.59 -3.95 -43.78
C GLU A 232 14.57 -5.11 -42.78
N GLU A 233 13.92 -4.92 -41.63
CA GLU A 233 13.77 -5.91 -40.56
C GLU A 233 12.66 -6.94 -40.85
N VAL A 234 11.89 -6.77 -41.93
CA VAL A 234 10.85 -7.73 -42.33
C VAL A 234 11.49 -8.91 -43.06
N TRP A 235 11.39 -10.10 -42.47
CA TRP A 235 11.85 -11.34 -43.08
C TRP A 235 10.94 -12.54 -42.75
N PRO A 236 10.52 -13.36 -43.75
CA PRO A 236 10.74 -13.17 -45.19
C PRO A 236 9.95 -11.95 -45.72
N GLN A 237 10.29 -11.45 -46.91
CA GLN A 237 9.60 -10.30 -47.54
C GLN A 237 8.44 -10.71 -48.46
N THR A 238 8.34 -12.00 -48.76
CA THR A 238 7.36 -12.55 -49.70
C THR A 238 6.27 -13.34 -49.01
N LEU A 239 5.06 -13.30 -49.55
CA LEU A 239 3.93 -14.12 -49.13
C LEU A 239 3.34 -14.88 -50.33
N VAL A 240 3.05 -16.17 -50.15
CA VAL A 240 2.40 -17.00 -51.17
C VAL A 240 0.89 -16.74 -51.14
N PRO A 241 0.21 -16.55 -52.28
CA PRO A 241 -1.25 -16.42 -52.30
C PRO A 241 -1.98 -17.65 -51.71
N ASN A 242 -3.12 -17.45 -51.05
CA ASN A 242 -3.89 -18.53 -50.40
C ASN A 242 -4.37 -19.62 -51.38
N GLY A 243 -4.59 -19.27 -52.66
CA GLY A 243 -4.96 -20.20 -53.74
C GLY A 243 -3.79 -20.93 -54.41
N GLY A 244 -2.56 -20.75 -53.91
CA GLY A 244 -1.33 -21.20 -54.57
C GLY A 244 -0.82 -20.22 -55.64
N GLY A 245 0.47 -20.27 -55.94
CA GLY A 245 1.12 -19.36 -56.89
C GLY A 245 2.57 -19.06 -56.52
N ALA A 246 3.21 -18.18 -57.30
CA ALA A 246 4.54 -17.68 -56.97
C ALA A 246 4.49 -16.74 -55.75
N PRO A 247 5.50 -16.75 -54.85
CA PRO A 247 5.60 -15.79 -53.76
C PRO A 247 5.59 -14.34 -54.27
N VAL A 248 4.77 -13.49 -53.67
CA VAL A 248 4.65 -12.06 -54.00
C VAL A 248 5.39 -11.24 -52.96
N ASP A 249 6.17 -10.24 -53.40
CA ASP A 249 6.78 -9.25 -52.51
C ASP A 249 5.69 -8.43 -51.80
N LEU A 250 5.45 -8.74 -50.54
CA LEU A 250 4.37 -8.15 -49.77
C LEU A 250 4.68 -6.69 -49.40
N ILE A 251 5.96 -6.34 -49.28
CA ILE A 251 6.40 -4.98 -48.97
C ILE A 251 6.09 -4.05 -50.15
N ALA A 252 6.51 -4.45 -51.36
CA ALA A 252 6.23 -3.68 -52.57
C ALA A 252 4.72 -3.52 -52.80
N LEU A 253 3.95 -4.61 -52.62
CA LEU A 253 2.50 -4.59 -52.75
C LEU A 253 1.83 -3.66 -51.72
N SER A 254 2.25 -3.73 -50.46
CA SER A 254 1.68 -2.89 -49.40
C SER A 254 2.05 -1.42 -49.55
N LYS A 255 3.24 -1.08 -50.06
CA LYS A 255 3.60 0.31 -50.41
C LYS A 255 2.68 0.88 -51.50
N LEU A 256 2.36 0.07 -52.52
CA LEU A 256 1.41 0.45 -53.56
C LEU A 256 0.03 0.73 -52.95
N TRP A 257 -0.48 -0.18 -52.11
CA TRP A 257 -1.77 0.02 -51.44
C TRP A 257 -1.78 1.19 -50.48
N LEU A 258 -0.70 1.42 -49.72
CA LEU A 258 -0.58 2.55 -48.81
C LEU A 258 -0.71 3.89 -49.55
N SER A 259 -0.08 4.03 -50.72
CA SER A 259 -0.21 5.24 -51.55
C SER A 259 -1.66 5.53 -51.96
N ARG A 260 -2.44 4.48 -52.26
CA ARG A 260 -3.86 4.59 -52.63
C ARG A 260 -4.73 4.92 -51.41
N VAL A 261 -4.48 4.29 -50.26
CA VAL A 261 -5.19 4.54 -49.00
C VAL A 261 -4.98 5.98 -48.52
N LEU A 262 -3.74 6.49 -48.58
CA LEU A 262 -3.42 7.88 -48.21
C LEU A 262 -4.17 8.90 -49.07
N LYS A 263 -4.28 8.62 -50.38
CA LYS A 263 -5.05 9.47 -51.31
C LYS A 263 -6.55 9.44 -51.01
N LEU A 264 -7.10 8.26 -50.68
CA LEU A 264 -8.52 8.10 -50.35
C LEU A 264 -8.90 8.82 -49.06
N LEU A 265 -8.05 8.70 -48.03
CA LEU A 265 -8.32 9.23 -46.69
C LEU A 265 -7.72 10.62 -46.45
N SER A 266 -7.29 11.32 -47.51
CA SER A 266 -6.72 12.68 -47.48
C SER A 266 -5.62 12.85 -46.42
N SER A 267 -4.71 11.88 -46.33
CA SER A 267 -3.65 11.81 -45.29
C SER A 267 -2.26 11.95 -45.91
N SER A 268 -1.27 12.37 -45.11
CA SER A 268 0.11 12.61 -45.58
C SER A 268 1.05 11.45 -45.26
N LEU A 269 1.96 11.13 -46.18
CA LEU A 269 2.98 10.09 -46.01
C LEU A 269 3.89 10.38 -44.80
N ASN A 270 4.11 11.66 -44.46
CA ASN A 270 4.98 12.08 -43.36
C ASN A 270 4.47 11.65 -41.96
N GLN A 271 3.22 11.20 -41.87
CA GLN A 271 2.61 10.77 -40.61
C GLN A 271 2.78 9.26 -40.36
N ILE A 272 3.14 8.48 -41.39
CA ILE A 272 3.30 7.03 -41.30
C ILE A 272 4.58 6.68 -40.55
N ARG A 273 4.46 5.77 -39.58
CA ARG A 273 5.61 5.19 -38.87
C ARG A 273 6.06 3.93 -39.60
N GLU A 274 7.24 3.99 -40.22
CA GLU A 274 7.77 2.88 -41.02
C GLU A 274 7.93 1.58 -40.21
N GLY A 275 8.43 1.65 -38.97
CA GLY A 275 8.49 0.50 -38.07
C GLY A 275 7.12 -0.12 -37.75
N GLU A 276 6.06 0.70 -37.65
CA GLU A 276 4.70 0.19 -37.44
C GLU A 276 4.21 -0.62 -38.66
N LEU A 277 4.42 -0.09 -39.86
CA LEU A 277 4.12 -0.81 -41.11
C LEU A 277 4.94 -2.10 -41.23
N ALA A 278 6.24 -2.06 -40.89
CA ALA A 278 7.12 -3.22 -40.90
C ALA A 278 6.62 -4.32 -39.97
N SER A 279 6.20 -3.95 -38.75
CA SER A 279 5.65 -4.91 -37.79
C SER A 279 4.35 -5.56 -38.31
N PHE A 280 3.50 -4.81 -39.02
CA PHE A 280 2.24 -5.33 -39.56
C PHE A 280 2.50 -6.28 -40.73
N LEU A 281 3.44 -5.94 -41.61
CA LEU A 281 3.89 -6.81 -42.70
C LEU A 281 4.47 -8.11 -42.15
N SER A 282 5.40 -8.02 -41.20
CA SER A 282 6.00 -9.18 -40.54
C SER A 282 4.92 -10.08 -39.91
N TYR A 283 3.95 -9.49 -39.20
CA TYR A 283 2.87 -10.26 -38.58
C TYR A 283 1.91 -10.87 -39.61
N ALA A 284 1.61 -10.15 -40.70
CA ALA A 284 0.76 -10.64 -41.80
C ALA A 284 1.40 -11.80 -42.56
N ILE A 285 2.73 -11.83 -42.69
CA ILE A 285 3.46 -12.93 -43.33
C ILE A 285 3.42 -14.19 -42.46
N ALA A 286 3.57 -14.03 -41.14
CA ALA A 286 3.50 -15.15 -40.20
C ALA A 286 2.07 -15.67 -40.00
N TYR A 287 1.08 -14.77 -39.99
CA TYR A 287 -0.31 -15.08 -39.66
C TYR A 287 -1.32 -14.46 -40.65
N PRO A 288 -1.28 -14.82 -41.94
CA PRO A 288 -2.07 -14.15 -42.98
C PRO A 288 -3.58 -14.37 -42.84
N HIS A 289 -4.00 -15.48 -42.22
CA HIS A 289 -5.41 -15.76 -41.89
C HIS A 289 -5.89 -15.13 -40.57
N ASN A 290 -4.97 -14.73 -39.69
CA ASN A 290 -5.26 -14.25 -38.34
C ASN A 290 -4.72 -12.83 -38.11
N PHE A 291 -4.67 -12.02 -39.17
CA PHE A 291 -4.13 -10.66 -39.12
C PHE A 291 -5.06 -9.72 -38.33
N LEU A 292 -4.66 -9.41 -37.09
CA LEU A 292 -5.38 -8.60 -36.12
C LEU A 292 -4.40 -7.72 -35.32
N PRO A 293 -3.86 -6.64 -35.91
CA PRO A 293 -2.85 -5.83 -35.25
C PRO A 293 -3.42 -4.85 -34.23
N VAL A 294 -2.55 -4.38 -33.33
CA VAL A 294 -2.82 -3.24 -32.45
C VAL A 294 -2.39 -1.96 -33.15
N ILE A 295 -3.31 -0.99 -33.27
CA ILE A 295 -3.13 0.17 -34.18
C ILE A 295 -2.92 1.50 -33.46
N ASP A 296 -2.82 1.51 -32.14
CA ASP A 296 -2.67 2.70 -31.31
C ASP A 296 -1.29 2.81 -30.65
N SER A 297 -0.26 2.18 -31.23
CA SER A 297 1.11 2.25 -30.70
C SER A 297 1.73 3.65 -30.87
N TYR A 298 1.38 4.36 -31.94
CA TYR A 298 1.83 5.73 -32.18
C TYR A 298 0.66 6.69 -32.40
N SER A 299 -0.17 6.42 -33.42
CA SER A 299 -1.35 7.22 -33.74
C SER A 299 -2.34 6.39 -34.54
N VAL A 300 -3.57 6.26 -34.02
CA VAL A 300 -4.65 5.49 -34.66
C VAL A 300 -4.94 6.02 -36.05
N SER A 301 -5.26 7.31 -36.16
CA SER A 301 -5.66 7.94 -37.42
C SER A 301 -4.46 8.35 -38.28
N GLY A 302 -3.35 8.75 -37.67
CA GLY A 302 -2.17 9.24 -38.38
C GLY A 302 -1.27 8.16 -38.95
N SER A 303 -1.34 6.93 -38.45
CA SER A 303 -0.46 5.84 -38.90
C SER A 303 -1.14 4.47 -38.86
N GLY A 304 -1.62 4.01 -37.70
CA GLY A 304 -2.04 2.63 -37.49
C GLY A 304 -3.17 2.16 -38.41
N VAL A 305 -4.26 2.91 -38.54
CA VAL A 305 -5.39 2.55 -39.42
C VAL A 305 -4.98 2.55 -40.90
N LEU A 306 -4.08 3.46 -41.28
CA LEU A 306 -3.59 3.61 -42.66
C LEU A 306 -2.68 2.43 -43.03
N CYS A 307 -1.74 2.09 -42.16
CA CYS A 307 -0.88 0.91 -42.27
C CYS A 307 -1.70 -0.37 -42.31
N PHE A 308 -2.70 -0.50 -41.42
CA PHE A 308 -3.60 -1.66 -41.41
C PHE A 308 -4.33 -1.82 -42.74
N CYS A 309 -5.00 -0.76 -43.24
CA CYS A 309 -5.75 -0.84 -44.49
C CYS A 309 -4.85 -1.23 -45.67
N ALA A 310 -3.63 -0.71 -45.73
CA ALA A 310 -2.67 -1.05 -46.79
C ALA A 310 -2.30 -2.55 -46.78
N VAL A 311 -1.98 -3.09 -45.60
CA VAL A 311 -1.62 -4.52 -45.45
C VAL A 311 -2.85 -5.41 -45.64
N ALA A 312 -4.01 -5.03 -45.12
CA ALA A 312 -5.27 -5.77 -45.26
C ALA A 312 -5.74 -5.85 -46.73
N LEU A 313 -5.56 -4.78 -47.52
CA LEU A 313 -5.84 -4.78 -48.96
C LEU A 313 -4.87 -5.70 -49.70
N SER A 314 -3.59 -5.68 -49.34
CA SER A 314 -2.59 -6.59 -49.89
C SER A 314 -2.92 -8.05 -49.60
N LEU A 315 -3.32 -8.37 -48.37
CA LEU A 315 -3.79 -9.70 -48.00
C LEU A 315 -5.04 -10.11 -48.79
N THR A 316 -5.99 -9.20 -48.98
CA THR A 316 -7.21 -9.43 -49.76
C THR A 316 -6.90 -9.74 -51.22
N GLU A 317 -5.97 -9.01 -51.84
CA GLU A 317 -5.51 -9.27 -53.22
C GLU A 317 -4.86 -10.65 -53.35
N LEU A 318 -4.19 -11.12 -52.29
CA LEU A 318 -3.59 -12.45 -52.20
C LEU A 318 -4.57 -13.54 -51.73
N LEU A 319 -5.88 -13.25 -51.72
CA LEU A 319 -6.97 -14.17 -51.33
C LEU A 319 -6.96 -14.61 -49.86
N TYR A 320 -6.33 -13.82 -48.99
CA TYR A 320 -6.43 -13.95 -47.53
C TYR A 320 -7.52 -13.05 -46.96
N ALA A 321 -8.05 -13.45 -45.80
CA ALA A 321 -9.07 -12.70 -45.07
C ALA A 321 -8.46 -12.11 -43.79
N PRO A 322 -8.16 -10.80 -43.74
CA PRO A 322 -7.76 -10.15 -42.50
C PRO A 322 -8.91 -10.17 -41.48
N LEU A 323 -8.59 -10.18 -40.18
CA LEU A 323 -9.61 -10.26 -39.14
C LEU A 323 -10.13 -8.88 -38.72
N GLY A 324 -9.24 -7.92 -38.49
CA GLY A 324 -9.62 -6.58 -38.02
C GLY A 324 -8.52 -5.87 -37.24
N VAL A 325 -8.88 -5.03 -36.28
CA VAL A 325 -7.90 -4.24 -35.48
C VAL A 325 -8.20 -4.25 -33.98
N ARG A 326 -7.17 -3.96 -33.17
CA ARG A 326 -7.28 -3.71 -31.71
C ARG A 326 -6.93 -2.27 -31.36
N LEU A 327 -7.74 -1.67 -30.49
CA LEU A 327 -7.52 -0.38 -29.83
C LEU A 327 -7.29 -0.63 -28.33
N ASP A 328 -6.19 -0.12 -27.75
CA ASP A 328 -5.81 -0.33 -26.34
C ASP A 328 -5.77 0.96 -25.49
N SER A 329 -6.07 2.12 -26.08
CA SER A 329 -5.97 3.44 -25.45
C SER A 329 -6.81 4.50 -26.18
N GLY A 330 -7.04 5.64 -25.52
CA GLY A 330 -7.83 6.76 -26.07
C GLY A 330 -9.34 6.62 -25.87
N ASP A 331 -10.11 7.45 -26.59
CA ASP A 331 -11.58 7.36 -26.61
C ASP A 331 -12.03 6.26 -27.58
N LEU A 332 -12.20 5.05 -27.02
CA LEU A 332 -12.54 3.85 -27.77
C LEU A 332 -13.83 3.99 -28.59
N CYS A 333 -14.84 4.71 -28.09
CA CYS A 333 -16.08 4.95 -28.83
C CYS A 333 -15.78 5.74 -30.11
N ARG A 334 -15.15 6.91 -29.95
CA ARG A 334 -14.83 7.79 -31.08
C ARG A 334 -13.89 7.12 -32.07
N GLN A 335 -12.81 6.51 -31.58
CA GLN A 335 -11.82 5.84 -32.43
C GLN A 335 -12.44 4.65 -33.18
N SER A 336 -13.33 3.88 -32.57
CA SER A 336 -14.02 2.78 -33.27
C SER A 336 -14.86 3.27 -34.46
N LEU A 337 -15.53 4.42 -34.31
CA LEU A 337 -16.29 5.05 -35.39
C LEU A 337 -15.37 5.54 -36.52
N GLU A 338 -14.24 6.15 -36.17
CA GLU A 338 -13.22 6.60 -37.13
C GLU A 338 -12.63 5.42 -37.92
N VAL A 339 -12.29 4.33 -37.24
CA VAL A 339 -11.81 3.08 -37.85
C VAL A 339 -12.87 2.48 -38.77
N ARG A 340 -14.11 2.32 -38.31
CA ARG A 340 -15.20 1.77 -39.13
C ARG A 340 -15.47 2.64 -40.36
N LYS A 341 -15.37 3.96 -40.23
CA LYS A 341 -15.48 4.89 -41.37
C LYS A 341 -14.39 4.60 -42.41
N ALA A 342 -13.14 4.46 -41.98
CA ALA A 342 -12.05 4.10 -42.90
C ALA A 342 -12.29 2.75 -43.60
N PHE A 343 -12.83 1.76 -42.87
CA PHE A 343 -13.19 0.46 -43.45
C PHE A 343 -14.30 0.57 -44.50
N ARG A 344 -15.35 1.35 -44.22
CA ARG A 344 -16.45 1.60 -45.18
C ARG A 344 -15.97 2.33 -46.43
N GLU A 345 -15.11 3.33 -46.29
CA GLU A 345 -14.53 4.03 -47.45
C GLU A 345 -13.65 3.10 -48.30
N CYS A 346 -12.81 2.26 -47.67
CA CYS A 346 -12.02 1.28 -48.39
C CYS A 346 -12.89 0.22 -49.09
N SER A 347 -13.90 -0.31 -48.38
CA SER A 347 -14.89 -1.26 -48.92
C SER A 347 -15.53 -0.72 -50.20
N LYS A 348 -16.08 0.50 -50.13
CA LYS A 348 -16.78 1.14 -51.25
C LYS A 348 -15.84 1.51 -52.39
N HIS A 349 -14.69 2.12 -52.09
CA HIS A 349 -13.80 2.65 -53.12
C HIS A 349 -13.02 1.56 -53.85
N PHE A 350 -12.56 0.53 -53.13
CA PHE A 350 -11.77 -0.56 -53.69
C PHE A 350 -12.59 -1.83 -54.00
N SER A 351 -13.91 -1.80 -53.82
CA SER A 351 -14.82 -2.94 -54.07
C SER A 351 -14.45 -4.20 -53.27
N VAL A 352 -14.14 -4.03 -51.99
CA VAL A 352 -13.75 -5.11 -51.06
C VAL A 352 -14.77 -5.24 -49.92
N PRO A 353 -15.95 -5.83 -50.16
CA PRO A 353 -17.09 -5.79 -49.23
C PRO A 353 -16.79 -6.39 -47.84
N GLN A 354 -15.86 -7.34 -47.74
CA GLN A 354 -15.43 -7.91 -46.47
C GLN A 354 -14.86 -6.89 -45.47
N PHE A 355 -14.36 -5.73 -45.94
CA PHE A 355 -13.82 -4.68 -45.06
C PHE A 355 -14.86 -4.15 -44.07
N GLU A 356 -16.14 -4.10 -44.46
CA GLU A 356 -17.20 -3.62 -43.57
C GLU A 356 -17.40 -4.54 -42.35
N SER A 357 -17.07 -5.82 -42.49
CA SER A 357 -17.24 -6.85 -41.46
C SER A 357 -16.02 -7.09 -40.58
N LEU A 358 -14.91 -6.37 -40.82
CA LEU A 358 -13.68 -6.50 -40.02
C LEU A 358 -13.93 -6.17 -38.55
N ILE A 359 -13.42 -6.99 -37.64
CA ILE A 359 -13.72 -6.84 -36.22
C ILE A 359 -12.93 -5.69 -35.60
N ILE A 360 -13.57 -4.93 -34.71
CA ILE A 360 -12.90 -3.94 -33.86
C ILE A 360 -12.87 -4.46 -32.43
N VAL A 361 -11.67 -4.69 -31.92
CA VAL A 361 -11.43 -5.13 -30.54
C VAL A 361 -11.07 -3.92 -29.68
N GLY A 362 -11.88 -3.65 -28.65
CA GLY A 362 -11.62 -2.61 -27.66
C GLY A 362 -11.03 -3.21 -26.38
N THR A 363 -9.83 -2.78 -26.03
CA THR A 363 -9.16 -3.06 -24.75
C THR A 363 -8.75 -1.72 -24.12
N ASN A 364 -8.81 -1.59 -22.79
CA ASN A 364 -8.21 -0.52 -21.97
C ASN A 364 -8.97 -0.45 -20.63
N SER A 365 -8.43 -1.06 -19.58
CA SER A 365 -8.97 -0.94 -18.21
C SER A 365 -10.50 -1.04 -18.11
N ILE A 366 -11.10 -1.93 -18.92
CA ILE A 366 -12.55 -2.02 -19.05
C ILE A 366 -13.14 -2.48 -17.71
N SER A 367 -14.04 -1.68 -17.17
CA SER A 367 -14.84 -1.97 -15.99
C SER A 367 -16.32 -2.16 -16.38
N GLU A 368 -17.14 -2.65 -15.44
CA GLU A 368 -18.59 -2.75 -15.66
C GLU A 368 -19.21 -1.37 -15.99
N GLN A 369 -18.71 -0.30 -15.35
CA GLN A 369 -19.17 1.07 -15.60
C GLN A 369 -18.79 1.55 -16.99
N SER A 370 -17.52 1.38 -17.40
CA SER A 370 -17.09 1.80 -18.73
C SER A 370 -17.80 0.99 -19.82
N LEU A 371 -18.14 -0.27 -19.57
CA LEU A 371 -18.94 -1.08 -20.48
C LEU A 371 -20.40 -0.60 -20.58
N ALA A 372 -20.99 -0.15 -19.47
CA ALA A 372 -22.30 0.49 -19.51
C ALA A 372 -22.28 1.83 -20.28
N GLU A 373 -21.18 2.60 -20.18
CA GLU A 373 -20.96 3.81 -20.97
C GLU A 373 -20.75 3.50 -22.46
N LEU A 374 -19.98 2.46 -22.78
CA LEU A 374 -19.84 1.94 -24.15
C LEU A 374 -21.20 1.57 -24.75
N ASN A 375 -22.19 1.12 -23.96
CA ASN A 375 -23.52 0.83 -24.51
C ASN A 375 -24.39 2.06 -24.73
N LYS A 376 -24.12 3.17 -24.03
CA LYS A 376 -24.91 4.41 -24.15
C LYS A 376 -24.43 5.29 -25.29
N LYS A 377 -23.15 5.17 -25.67
CA LYS A 377 -22.53 5.94 -26.74
C LYS A 377 -22.50 5.13 -28.03
N ASP A 378 -22.64 5.81 -29.16
CA ASP A 378 -22.38 5.17 -30.45
C ASP A 378 -20.93 4.70 -30.54
N ASN A 379 -20.75 3.46 -30.98
CA ASN A 379 -19.46 2.82 -31.19
C ASN A 379 -19.63 1.63 -32.14
N GLU A 380 -18.52 1.17 -32.70
CA GLU A 380 -18.47 0.08 -33.68
C GLU A 380 -17.59 -1.08 -33.16
N ILE A 381 -17.51 -1.23 -31.82
CA ILE A 381 -16.71 -2.26 -31.14
C ILE A 381 -17.47 -3.60 -31.12
N ASP A 382 -16.85 -4.62 -31.70
CA ASP A 382 -17.42 -5.97 -31.84
C ASP A 382 -17.01 -6.91 -30.69
N VAL A 383 -15.77 -6.74 -30.20
CA VAL A 383 -15.17 -7.57 -29.14
C VAL A 383 -14.61 -6.68 -28.05
N VAL A 384 -14.91 -6.98 -26.79
CA VAL A 384 -14.38 -6.26 -25.64
C VAL A 384 -13.44 -7.17 -24.86
N GLY A 385 -12.18 -6.77 -24.75
CA GLY A 385 -11.19 -7.46 -23.92
C GLY A 385 -11.14 -6.87 -22.52
N VAL A 386 -11.35 -7.72 -21.50
CA VAL A 386 -11.35 -7.32 -20.09
C VAL A 386 -10.22 -8.04 -19.35
N GLY A 387 -9.38 -7.26 -18.67
CA GLY A 387 -8.23 -7.75 -17.92
C GLY A 387 -8.42 -7.63 -16.40
N THR A 388 -7.75 -6.65 -15.79
CA THR A 388 -7.63 -6.47 -14.34
C THR A 388 -8.97 -6.54 -13.59
N HIS A 389 -9.97 -5.73 -14.01
CA HIS A 389 -11.25 -5.63 -13.31
C HIS A 389 -12.05 -6.94 -13.26
N LEU A 390 -11.79 -7.85 -14.19
CA LEU A 390 -12.40 -9.18 -14.22
C LEU A 390 -11.68 -10.14 -13.27
N VAL A 391 -10.39 -10.37 -13.49
CA VAL A 391 -9.64 -11.46 -12.84
C VAL A 391 -9.23 -11.14 -11.40
N THR A 392 -9.09 -9.86 -11.04
CA THR A 392 -8.76 -9.43 -9.67
C THR A 392 -9.98 -8.97 -8.88
N CYS A 393 -11.17 -8.92 -9.52
CA CYS A 393 -12.41 -8.44 -8.92
C CYS A 393 -12.22 -7.12 -8.13
N THR A 394 -11.60 -6.10 -8.73
CA THR A 394 -11.07 -4.91 -8.03
C THR A 394 -12.04 -4.21 -7.06
N ARG A 395 -13.35 -4.25 -7.33
CA ARG A 395 -14.37 -3.64 -6.45
C ARG A 395 -14.53 -4.39 -5.13
N GLN A 396 -14.35 -5.71 -5.16
CA GLN A 396 -14.51 -6.61 -4.03
C GLN A 396 -13.71 -7.89 -4.33
N PRO A 397 -12.47 -8.02 -3.82
CA PRO A 397 -11.59 -9.13 -4.16
C PRO A 397 -11.87 -10.43 -3.37
N SER A 398 -13.02 -10.53 -2.68
CA SER A 398 -13.45 -11.73 -1.95
C SER A 398 -14.97 -11.80 -1.84
N LEU A 399 -15.55 -12.98 -2.03
CA LEU A 399 -16.99 -13.23 -1.87
C LEU A 399 -17.42 -13.22 -0.39
N GLY A 400 -16.50 -13.52 0.53
CA GLY A 400 -16.83 -13.64 1.95
C GLY A 400 -17.49 -14.97 2.32
N CYS A 401 -17.06 -16.08 1.69
CA CYS A 401 -17.45 -17.42 2.10
C CYS A 401 -17.02 -17.72 3.54
N VAL A 402 -17.83 -18.51 4.24
CA VAL A 402 -17.58 -19.03 5.58
C VAL A 402 -17.87 -20.53 5.59
N TYR A 403 -17.07 -21.26 6.35
CA TYR A 403 -17.23 -22.68 6.62
C TYR A 403 -17.52 -22.85 8.11
N LYS A 404 -18.64 -23.48 8.47
CA LYS A 404 -19.14 -23.46 9.85
C LYS A 404 -19.65 -24.82 10.28
N LEU A 405 -19.21 -25.23 11.47
CA LEU A 405 -19.71 -26.41 12.15
C LEU A 405 -21.18 -26.20 12.56
N VAL A 406 -22.07 -27.06 12.09
CA VAL A 406 -23.50 -27.00 12.38
C VAL A 406 -23.98 -28.18 13.20
N GLU A 407 -23.22 -29.28 13.23
CA GLU A 407 -23.58 -30.48 13.99
C GLU A 407 -22.34 -31.30 14.39
N VAL A 408 -22.34 -31.84 15.61
CA VAL A 408 -21.35 -32.85 16.07
C VAL A 408 -22.08 -33.91 16.88
N ARG A 409 -21.82 -35.19 16.59
CA ARG A 409 -22.47 -36.34 17.24
C ARG A 409 -24.01 -36.27 17.18
N GLY A 410 -24.57 -35.86 16.03
CA GLY A 410 -26.02 -35.71 15.86
C GLY A 410 -26.64 -34.57 16.66
N ARG A 411 -25.83 -33.65 17.23
CA ARG A 411 -26.32 -32.51 18.01
C ARG A 411 -25.98 -31.20 17.32
N GLY A 412 -27.00 -30.36 17.09
CA GLY A 412 -26.85 -29.03 16.50
C GLY A 412 -25.86 -28.15 17.27
N ARG A 413 -25.12 -27.32 16.52
CA ARG A 413 -24.14 -26.36 17.04
C ARG A 413 -24.40 -24.98 16.43
N MET A 414 -24.40 -23.97 17.29
CA MET A 414 -24.61 -22.59 16.91
C MET A 414 -23.43 -21.76 17.38
N LYS A 415 -22.86 -20.94 16.48
CA LYS A 415 -21.91 -19.90 16.85
C LYS A 415 -22.70 -18.63 17.07
N LEU A 416 -22.72 -18.15 18.32
CA LEU A 416 -23.26 -16.83 18.66
C LEU A 416 -22.20 -15.74 18.38
N SER A 417 -22.67 -14.52 18.21
CA SER A 417 -21.83 -13.39 17.81
C SER A 417 -22.40 -12.10 18.35
N GLU A 418 -21.53 -11.20 18.84
CA GLU A 418 -21.88 -9.80 19.21
C GLU A 418 -22.48 -9.01 18.05
N ASP A 419 -22.23 -9.48 16.84
CA ASP A 419 -22.91 -9.08 15.62
C ASP A 419 -23.97 -10.15 15.30
N PRO A 420 -25.26 -9.94 15.61
CA PRO A 420 -26.30 -10.97 15.50
C PRO A 420 -26.39 -11.58 14.11
N GLU A 421 -26.19 -10.77 13.07
CA GLU A 421 -26.16 -11.20 11.68
C GLU A 421 -25.04 -12.21 11.38
N LYS A 422 -24.00 -12.27 12.21
CA LYS A 422 -22.92 -13.24 12.09
C LYS A 422 -23.18 -14.60 12.74
N SER A 423 -24.31 -14.74 13.45
CA SER A 423 -24.72 -16.00 14.06
C SER A 423 -25.06 -17.05 13.00
N THR A 424 -24.85 -18.32 13.32
CA THR A 424 -25.12 -19.44 12.39
C THR A 424 -26.38 -20.21 12.78
N LEU A 425 -27.08 -20.81 11.83
CA LEU A 425 -28.20 -21.69 12.14
C LEU A 425 -27.68 -23.09 12.52
N PRO A 426 -28.13 -23.66 13.66
CA PRO A 426 -27.71 -25.00 14.08
C PRO A 426 -28.34 -26.11 13.23
N GLY A 427 -27.72 -27.29 13.27
CA GLY A 427 -28.24 -28.53 12.68
C GLY A 427 -27.94 -28.69 11.20
N ARG A 428 -27.96 -29.95 10.74
CA ARG A 428 -27.89 -30.31 9.33
C ARG A 428 -29.16 -29.88 8.59
N LYS A 429 -29.01 -29.24 7.43
CA LYS A 429 -30.15 -28.61 6.72
C LYS A 429 -30.42 -29.23 5.34
N ALA A 430 -31.68 -29.26 4.93
CA ALA A 430 -32.08 -29.43 3.53
C ALA A 430 -32.39 -28.05 2.93
N VAL A 431 -32.11 -27.86 1.65
CA VAL A 431 -32.28 -26.57 0.96
C VAL A 431 -33.15 -26.74 -0.27
N TYR A 432 -34.24 -25.99 -0.34
CA TYR A 432 -35.20 -26.05 -1.44
C TYR A 432 -35.42 -24.68 -2.06
N ARG A 433 -35.41 -24.60 -3.39
CA ARG A 433 -35.82 -23.41 -4.15
C ARG A 433 -37.29 -23.50 -4.52
N LEU A 434 -38.04 -22.49 -4.10
CA LEU A 434 -39.45 -22.32 -4.37
C LEU A 434 -39.63 -21.44 -5.61
N LEU A 435 -40.37 -21.95 -6.61
CA LEU A 435 -40.60 -21.27 -7.89
C LEU A 435 -42.06 -20.82 -8.02
N ASP A 436 -42.26 -19.69 -8.71
CA ASP A 436 -43.58 -19.21 -9.10
C ASP A 436 -44.17 -20.00 -10.29
N SER A 437 -45.41 -19.69 -10.69
CA SER A 437 -46.08 -20.31 -11.84
C SER A 437 -45.40 -20.02 -13.18
N HIS A 438 -44.49 -19.04 -13.24
CA HIS A 438 -43.71 -18.68 -14.42
C HIS A 438 -42.30 -19.31 -14.40
N GLY A 439 -41.97 -20.09 -13.36
CA GLY A 439 -40.67 -20.73 -13.20
C GLY A 439 -39.57 -19.83 -12.62
N HIS A 440 -39.89 -18.64 -12.11
CA HIS A 440 -38.89 -17.77 -11.47
C HIS A 440 -38.68 -18.15 -9.99
N PRO A 441 -37.44 -18.11 -9.49
CA PRO A 441 -37.15 -18.25 -8.07
C PRO A 441 -37.85 -17.17 -7.24
N GLN A 442 -38.57 -17.59 -6.18
CA GLN A 442 -39.23 -16.71 -5.23
C GLN A 442 -38.55 -16.68 -3.86
N LEU A 443 -38.18 -17.86 -3.34
CA LEU A 443 -37.52 -18.00 -2.04
C LEU A 443 -36.68 -19.29 -1.98
N ASP A 444 -35.50 -19.19 -1.36
CA ASP A 444 -34.73 -20.37 -0.96
C ASP A 444 -35.06 -20.69 0.51
N LEU A 445 -35.61 -21.89 0.74
CA LEU A 445 -36.11 -22.38 2.01
C LEU A 445 -35.11 -23.35 2.64
N LEU A 446 -34.74 -23.07 3.89
CA LEU A 446 -33.91 -23.91 4.74
C LEU A 446 -34.81 -24.70 5.70
N CYS A 447 -34.72 -26.03 5.63
CA CYS A 447 -35.37 -26.96 6.56
C CYS A 447 -34.30 -27.79 7.27
N LEU A 448 -34.63 -28.45 8.38
CA LEU A 448 -33.83 -29.58 8.83
C LEU A 448 -33.78 -30.69 7.79
N TRP A 449 -32.70 -31.45 7.84
CA TRP A 449 -32.55 -32.66 7.04
C TRP A 449 -33.68 -33.68 7.30
N GLU A 450 -34.20 -33.77 8.53
CA GLU A 450 -35.26 -34.72 8.91
C GLU A 450 -36.68 -34.24 8.53
N GLU A 451 -36.85 -32.95 8.19
CA GLU A 451 -38.16 -32.43 7.80
C GLU A 451 -38.57 -32.94 6.42
N ALA A 452 -39.88 -33.18 6.26
CA ALA A 452 -40.44 -33.54 4.97
C ALA A 452 -40.21 -32.40 3.95
N ALA A 453 -39.84 -32.77 2.72
CA ALA A 453 -39.67 -31.81 1.64
C ALA A 453 -40.97 -31.02 1.40
N PRO A 454 -40.88 -29.71 1.12
CA PRO A 454 -42.06 -28.92 0.77
C PRO A 454 -42.68 -29.45 -0.53
N VAL A 455 -44.02 -29.40 -0.60
CA VAL A 455 -44.78 -29.94 -1.73
C VAL A 455 -45.35 -28.80 -2.57
N ALA A 456 -45.23 -28.91 -3.89
CA ALA A 456 -45.81 -27.95 -4.83
C ALA A 456 -47.33 -27.83 -4.63
N GLY A 457 -47.85 -26.60 -4.67
CA GLY A 457 -49.27 -26.30 -4.48
C GLY A 457 -49.76 -26.34 -3.03
N VAL A 458 -48.91 -26.72 -2.06
CA VAL A 458 -49.27 -26.77 -0.63
C VAL A 458 -48.76 -25.51 0.07
N PRO A 459 -49.63 -24.74 0.77
CA PRO A 459 -49.20 -23.57 1.54
C PRO A 459 -48.24 -23.96 2.67
N LEU A 460 -47.16 -23.19 2.83
CA LEU A 460 -46.19 -23.34 3.91
C LEU A 460 -45.93 -22.01 4.61
N LYS A 461 -45.59 -22.09 5.89
CA LYS A 461 -45.14 -20.96 6.69
C LYS A 461 -43.62 -20.89 6.67
N CYS A 462 -43.06 -19.73 6.40
CA CYS A 462 -41.62 -19.49 6.47
C CYS A 462 -41.31 -18.19 7.21
N PHE A 463 -40.13 -18.14 7.80
CA PHE A 463 -39.56 -16.95 8.42
C PHE A 463 -38.42 -16.44 7.54
N PRO A 464 -38.51 -15.23 7.01
CA PRO A 464 -37.38 -14.60 6.33
C PRO A 464 -36.14 -14.50 7.23
N LEU A 465 -34.96 -14.51 6.63
CA LEU A 465 -33.68 -14.34 7.32
C LEU A 465 -33.32 -12.87 7.61
N THR A 466 -34.28 -11.94 7.60
CA THR A 466 -34.07 -10.50 7.79
C THR A 466 -34.41 -10.04 9.23
N GLU A 467 -33.84 -8.91 9.67
CA GLU A 467 -33.85 -8.46 11.09
C GLU A 467 -35.23 -8.21 11.73
N ASN A 468 -36.32 -8.15 10.96
CA ASN A 468 -37.70 -7.90 11.46
C ASN A 468 -38.75 -8.82 10.81
N SER A 469 -38.57 -10.13 10.98
CA SER A 469 -39.32 -11.13 10.22
C SER A 469 -40.59 -11.62 10.92
N SER A 470 -41.76 -11.18 10.45
CA SER A 470 -43.03 -11.85 10.72
C SER A 470 -43.17 -13.12 9.87
N VAL A 471 -43.95 -14.09 10.36
CA VAL A 471 -44.26 -15.31 9.60
C VAL A 471 -44.91 -14.94 8.27
N GLN A 472 -44.35 -15.44 7.17
CA GLN A 472 -44.94 -15.33 5.84
C GLN A 472 -45.58 -16.67 5.46
N SER A 473 -46.76 -16.60 4.84
CA SER A 473 -47.42 -17.77 4.25
C SER A 473 -47.26 -17.69 2.73
N MET A 474 -46.78 -18.76 2.10
CA MET A 474 -46.63 -18.82 0.65
C MET A 474 -46.95 -20.22 0.11
N THR A 475 -47.39 -20.27 -1.14
CA THR A 475 -47.70 -21.51 -1.85
C THR A 475 -46.81 -21.60 -3.09
N PRO A 476 -45.77 -22.45 -3.10
CA PRO A 476 -44.88 -22.58 -4.25
C PRO A 476 -45.60 -23.31 -5.39
N ALA A 477 -45.44 -22.83 -6.63
CA ALA A 477 -45.95 -23.55 -7.79
C ALA A 477 -45.08 -24.77 -8.13
N GLN A 478 -43.76 -24.67 -7.89
CA GLN A 478 -42.82 -25.77 -8.01
C GLN A 478 -41.77 -25.71 -6.89
N VAL A 479 -41.21 -26.87 -6.57
CA VAL A 479 -40.19 -27.03 -5.53
C VAL A 479 -39.02 -27.80 -6.13
N THR A 480 -37.81 -27.27 -5.98
CA THR A 480 -36.58 -27.92 -6.45
C THR A 480 -35.59 -28.07 -5.31
N SER A 481 -35.04 -29.27 -5.07
CA SER A 481 -33.90 -29.43 -4.15
C SER A 481 -32.67 -28.75 -4.75
N LEU A 482 -32.03 -27.86 -3.99
CA LEU A 482 -30.86 -27.12 -4.49
C LEU A 482 -29.56 -27.91 -4.43
N ARG A 483 -29.46 -28.88 -3.51
CA ARG A 483 -28.25 -29.68 -3.32
C ARG A 483 -28.47 -31.11 -3.75
N SER A 484 -27.41 -31.71 -4.28
CA SER A 484 -27.31 -33.12 -4.63
C SER A 484 -26.03 -33.70 -4.04
N GLU A 485 -26.02 -35.01 -3.77
CA GLU A 485 -24.82 -35.71 -3.33
C GLU A 485 -23.82 -35.83 -4.47
N VAL A 486 -22.60 -35.34 -4.25
CA VAL A 486 -21.55 -35.22 -5.27
C VAL A 486 -20.27 -35.97 -4.90
N PHE A 487 -20.08 -36.26 -3.62
CA PHE A 487 -18.98 -37.05 -3.11
C PHE A 487 -19.51 -37.94 -1.97
N LEU A 488 -19.35 -39.25 -2.08
CA LEU A 488 -19.82 -40.22 -1.09
C LEU A 488 -18.67 -41.13 -0.70
N CYS A 489 -18.33 -41.12 0.59
CA CYS A 489 -17.32 -41.98 1.20
C CYS A 489 -16.03 -42.10 0.35
N GLY A 490 -15.43 -40.95 0.01
CA GLY A 490 -14.17 -40.92 -0.75
C GLY A 490 -14.31 -40.99 -2.28
N LYS A 491 -15.53 -41.10 -2.82
CA LYS A 491 -15.74 -41.27 -4.27
C LYS A 491 -16.65 -40.18 -4.83
N ILE A 492 -16.31 -39.69 -6.02
CA ILE A 492 -17.16 -38.76 -6.77
C ILE A 492 -18.39 -39.53 -7.28
N SER A 493 -19.59 -39.03 -6.96
CA SER A 493 -20.87 -39.73 -7.21
C SER A 493 -21.37 -39.59 -8.65
N SER A 494 -20.92 -38.57 -9.39
CA SER A 494 -21.33 -38.29 -10.77
C SER A 494 -20.16 -37.72 -11.60
N PRO A 495 -20.16 -37.87 -12.93
CA PRO A 495 -19.12 -37.29 -13.78
C PRO A 495 -19.01 -35.77 -13.59
N LEU A 496 -17.78 -35.25 -13.61
CA LEU A 496 -17.53 -33.82 -13.47
C LEU A 496 -18.12 -33.07 -14.67
N SER A 497 -18.83 -31.96 -14.41
CA SER A 497 -19.29 -31.08 -15.49
C SER A 497 -18.10 -30.41 -16.18
N SER A 498 -18.13 -30.43 -17.50
CA SER A 498 -17.24 -29.64 -18.35
C SER A 498 -17.50 -28.15 -18.15
N ALA A 499 -16.53 -27.31 -18.53
CA ALA A 499 -16.70 -25.85 -18.46
C ALA A 499 -17.86 -25.36 -19.35
N SER A 500 -18.17 -26.07 -20.46
CA SER A 500 -19.31 -25.75 -21.34
C SER A 500 -20.65 -26.05 -20.67
N GLU A 501 -20.81 -27.23 -20.07
CA GLU A 501 -22.05 -27.60 -19.37
C GLU A 501 -22.32 -26.67 -18.17
N SER A 502 -21.28 -26.33 -17.40
CA SER A 502 -21.38 -25.35 -16.32
C SER A 502 -21.76 -23.96 -16.85
N ARG A 503 -21.22 -23.54 -18.01
CA ARG A 503 -21.58 -22.28 -18.68
C ARG A 503 -23.05 -22.29 -19.12
N GLU A 504 -23.53 -23.35 -19.75
CA GLU A 504 -24.92 -23.50 -20.17
C GLU A 504 -25.87 -23.43 -18.97
N ARG A 505 -25.52 -24.10 -17.87
CA ARG A 505 -26.26 -24.03 -16.61
C ARG A 505 -26.29 -22.62 -16.05
N ALA A 506 -25.16 -21.90 -16.08
CA ALA A 506 -25.09 -20.49 -15.66
C ALA A 506 -26.00 -19.59 -16.50
N GLN A 507 -25.96 -19.72 -17.83
CA GLN A 507 -26.84 -18.93 -18.69
C GLN A 507 -28.32 -19.27 -18.48
N ALA A 508 -28.67 -20.56 -18.37
CA ALA A 508 -30.04 -20.99 -18.08
C ALA A 508 -30.53 -20.48 -16.72
N SER A 509 -29.71 -20.61 -15.68
CA SER A 509 -30.07 -20.15 -14.33
C SER A 509 -30.17 -18.63 -14.23
N LEU A 510 -29.36 -17.89 -15.00
CA LEU A 510 -29.51 -16.44 -15.12
C LEU A 510 -30.79 -16.10 -15.88
N GLN A 511 -31.15 -16.82 -16.95
CA GLN A 511 -32.36 -16.55 -17.73
C GLN A 511 -33.65 -16.73 -16.92
N THR A 512 -33.70 -17.73 -16.03
CA THR A 512 -34.84 -17.98 -15.12
C THR A 512 -34.90 -17.05 -13.92
N LEU A 513 -33.85 -16.26 -13.64
CA LEU A 513 -33.88 -15.28 -12.56
C LEU A 513 -34.73 -14.07 -12.97
N ASN A 514 -35.60 -13.59 -12.07
CA ASN A 514 -36.41 -12.41 -12.34
C ASN A 514 -35.53 -11.18 -12.68
N SER A 515 -35.97 -10.36 -13.64
CA SER A 515 -35.21 -9.18 -14.11
C SER A 515 -34.87 -8.20 -12.98
N HIS A 516 -35.69 -8.09 -11.94
CA HIS A 516 -35.44 -7.21 -10.78
C HIS A 516 -34.21 -7.62 -9.96
N HIS A 517 -33.91 -8.93 -9.87
CA HIS A 517 -32.72 -9.43 -9.17
C HIS A 517 -31.45 -9.37 -10.05
N ARG A 518 -31.61 -9.37 -11.38
CA ARG A 518 -30.50 -9.31 -12.35
C ARG A 518 -29.92 -7.91 -12.56
N ARG A 519 -30.58 -6.86 -12.06
CA ARG A 519 -30.14 -5.48 -12.29
C ARG A 519 -28.73 -5.27 -11.73
N LEU A 520 -27.89 -4.58 -12.50
CA LEU A 520 -26.53 -4.26 -12.06
C LEU A 520 -26.50 -3.14 -11.02
N GLN A 521 -27.48 -2.23 -11.11
CA GLN A 521 -27.69 -1.09 -10.21
C GLN A 521 -28.99 -1.29 -9.44
N GLU A 522 -28.93 -1.12 -8.12
CA GLU A 522 -30.08 -1.22 -7.20
C GLU A 522 -30.99 -2.44 -7.44
N PRO A 523 -30.44 -3.67 -7.46
CA PRO A 523 -31.26 -4.85 -7.59
C PRO A 523 -32.12 -5.06 -6.34
N VAL A 524 -33.30 -5.62 -6.53
CA VAL A 524 -34.12 -6.09 -5.40
C VAL A 524 -33.41 -7.29 -4.79
N GLN A 525 -33.16 -7.27 -3.48
CA GLN A 525 -32.51 -8.39 -2.80
C GLN A 525 -33.41 -9.63 -2.79
N TYR A 526 -32.80 -10.80 -2.92
CA TYR A 526 -33.51 -12.07 -2.91
C TYR A 526 -33.76 -12.53 -1.47
N THR A 527 -34.99 -12.95 -1.17
CA THR A 527 -35.37 -13.39 0.17
C THR A 527 -35.06 -14.87 0.35
N SER A 528 -34.34 -15.19 1.42
CA SER A 528 -34.16 -16.57 1.91
C SER A 528 -34.86 -16.73 3.25
N GLY A 529 -35.34 -17.93 3.58
CA GLY A 529 -36.10 -18.17 4.80
C GLY A 529 -35.95 -19.57 5.36
N TYR A 530 -36.55 -19.81 6.52
CA TYR A 530 -36.54 -21.09 7.21
C TYR A 530 -37.93 -21.47 7.75
N THR A 531 -38.15 -22.77 8.00
CA THR A 531 -39.41 -23.27 8.58
C THR A 531 -39.52 -22.97 10.09
N PRO A 532 -40.74 -22.89 10.67
CA PRO A 532 -40.98 -22.46 12.06
C PRO A 532 -40.26 -23.22 13.19
N TRP A 533 -39.68 -24.38 12.91
CA TRP A 533 -39.05 -25.21 13.94
C TRP A 533 -37.78 -24.56 14.54
N SER A 534 -37.11 -23.64 13.82
CA SER A 534 -35.81 -23.09 14.25
C SER A 534 -35.88 -22.30 15.58
N LEU A 535 -37.06 -21.74 15.90
CA LEU A 535 -37.31 -21.00 17.14
C LEU A 535 -37.25 -21.89 18.40
N THR A 536 -37.62 -23.18 18.30
CA THR A 536 -37.67 -24.10 19.43
C THR A 536 -36.27 -24.60 19.81
N SER A 537 -35.43 -24.89 18.80
CA SER A 537 -34.05 -25.37 19.01
C SER A 537 -33.05 -24.26 19.36
N GLN A 538 -33.30 -23.01 18.92
CA GLN A 538 -32.53 -21.84 19.38
C GLN A 538 -32.69 -21.61 20.89
N ARG A 539 -33.86 -21.93 21.47
CA ARG A 539 -34.12 -21.78 22.91
C ARG A 539 -33.49 -22.88 23.76
N GLU A 540 -33.40 -24.11 23.24
CA GLU A 540 -32.80 -25.24 23.96
C GLU A 540 -31.25 -25.25 23.94
N THR A 541 -30.62 -24.45 23.07
CA THR A 541 -29.16 -24.41 22.90
C THR A 541 -28.48 -23.13 23.40
N ALA A 542 -29.24 -22.15 23.90
CA ALA A 542 -28.71 -20.91 24.48
C ALA A 542 -28.53 -21.03 26.02
N PRO A 543 -27.37 -20.64 26.59
CA PRO A 543 -27.22 -20.60 28.05
C PRO A 543 -28.11 -19.50 28.65
N ILE A 544 -28.74 -19.81 29.78
CA ILE A 544 -29.65 -18.94 30.54
C ILE A 544 -28.89 -17.67 30.96
N ALA A 545 -29.15 -16.55 30.28
CA ALA A 545 -28.81 -15.23 30.77
C ALA A 545 -29.93 -14.77 31.72
N THR A 546 -29.55 -14.45 32.96
CA THR A 546 -30.41 -13.98 34.04
C THR A 546 -31.31 -12.82 33.59
N SER A 547 -32.62 -13.04 33.66
CA SER A 547 -33.64 -12.04 33.41
C SER A 547 -33.67 -11.01 34.54
N SER A 548 -33.27 -9.78 34.27
CA SER A 548 -33.78 -8.61 34.98
C SER A 548 -35.23 -8.39 34.54
N SER A 549 -36.18 -8.79 35.37
CA SER A 549 -37.60 -8.53 35.18
C SER A 549 -37.91 -7.03 35.30
N PRO A 550 -38.79 -6.47 34.44
CA PRO A 550 -39.22 -5.08 34.52
C PRO A 550 -40.23 -4.88 35.66
N ILE A 551 -40.03 -3.81 36.44
CA ILE A 551 -40.97 -3.29 37.42
C ILE A 551 -41.98 -2.42 36.66
N GLU A 552 -43.28 -2.76 36.72
CA GLU A 552 -44.34 -1.80 37.05
C GLU A 552 -45.71 -2.47 37.26
N ALA A 553 -46.52 -1.82 38.09
CA ALA A 553 -47.94 -2.05 38.44
C ALA A 553 -48.25 -3.10 39.53
N MET A 554 -48.44 -2.64 40.77
CA MET A 554 -49.73 -2.63 41.49
C MET A 554 -49.58 -2.29 42.99
N GLY A 555 -50.51 -1.48 43.52
CA GLY A 555 -51.17 -1.82 44.79
C GLY A 555 -50.78 -1.07 46.07
N LYS A 556 -51.71 -0.24 46.55
CA LYS A 556 -51.76 0.47 47.84
C LYS A 556 -51.85 -0.45 49.08
N HIS A 557 -51.52 0.16 50.23
CA HIS A 557 -51.71 -0.22 51.67
C HIS A 557 -50.39 -0.66 52.32
N GLY A 558 -49.89 -0.10 53.42
CA GLY A 558 -50.51 0.43 54.63
C GLY A 558 -49.58 0.06 55.80
N THR A 559 -49.49 0.94 56.81
CA THR A 559 -48.95 0.71 58.18
C THR A 559 -47.43 0.55 58.43
N ARG A 560 -46.86 1.61 59.02
CA ARG A 560 -45.79 1.67 60.06
C ARG A 560 -46.10 0.75 61.27
N PRO A 561 -45.14 0.33 62.15
CA PRO A 561 -44.23 1.24 62.88
C PRO A 561 -42.84 0.74 63.40
N LYS A 562 -41.96 1.72 63.69
CA LYS A 562 -40.98 1.90 64.83
C LYS A 562 -40.16 0.69 65.35
N ARG A 563 -38.83 0.79 65.58
CA ARG A 563 -38.09 1.60 66.61
C ARG A 563 -36.56 1.53 66.30
N MET A 564 -35.82 2.66 66.35
CA MET A 564 -34.91 3.14 67.45
C MET A 564 -33.74 2.18 67.72
N THR A 565 -32.45 2.55 67.85
CA THR A 565 -31.64 3.78 68.10
C THR A 565 -30.17 3.29 68.02
N ASP A 566 -29.12 4.00 67.58
CA ASP A 566 -28.49 5.27 68.01
C ASP A 566 -27.58 5.77 66.84
N ARG A 567 -27.57 7.06 66.44
CA ARG A 567 -26.81 8.23 66.99
C ARG A 567 -25.28 8.00 67.01
N GLN A 568 -24.40 8.88 66.53
CA GLN A 568 -24.42 10.31 66.13
C GLN A 568 -23.22 10.53 65.16
N VAL A 569 -23.35 11.20 64.00
CA VAL A 569 -23.36 12.67 63.74
C VAL A 569 -21.96 13.30 63.72
N ASP A 570 -21.48 13.71 62.54
CA ASP A 570 -21.36 15.12 62.08
C ASP A 570 -20.76 15.14 60.65
N SER A 571 -21.43 15.69 59.61
CA SER A 571 -21.43 17.10 59.15
C SER A 571 -20.04 17.56 58.66
N HIS A 572 -19.81 18.25 57.53
CA HIS A 572 -20.63 19.00 56.59
C HIS A 572 -19.79 19.29 55.31
N THR A 573 -20.46 19.38 54.17
CA THR A 573 -20.29 20.33 53.03
C THR A 573 -18.92 20.92 52.67
N GLY A 574 -18.61 20.93 51.36
CA GLY A 574 -18.03 22.12 50.72
C GLY A 574 -16.82 21.89 49.79
N GLU A 575 -17.10 21.92 48.49
CA GLU A 575 -16.38 22.64 47.42
C GLU A 575 -14.84 22.81 47.41
N LEU A 576 -14.30 22.48 46.23
CA LEU A 576 -13.27 23.18 45.43
C LEU A 576 -11.77 23.08 45.78
N MET A 577 -11.03 22.88 44.69
CA MET A 577 -9.66 23.31 44.37
C MET A 577 -8.50 22.32 44.54
N MET A 578 -7.78 22.22 43.42
CA MET A 578 -6.46 21.66 43.22
C MET A 578 -5.43 22.30 44.16
N SER A 579 -4.53 21.49 44.73
CA SER A 579 -3.15 21.94 44.93
C SER A 579 -2.19 20.75 44.93
N ASP A 580 -1.08 20.99 44.25
CA ASP A 580 0.06 20.14 43.99
C ASP A 580 1.06 20.31 45.13
N SER A 581 1.59 19.23 45.71
CA SER A 581 2.88 19.22 46.42
C SER A 581 3.31 17.78 46.70
N GLY A 582 4.52 17.44 46.26
CA GLY A 582 5.08 16.10 46.34
C GLY A 582 5.71 15.74 47.67
N SER A 583 6.06 14.46 47.80
CA SER A 583 7.25 13.96 48.51
C SER A 583 7.44 12.47 48.19
N ASP A 584 8.62 12.17 47.65
CA ASP A 584 9.21 10.83 47.61
C ASP A 584 9.73 10.45 49.01
N GLU A 585 9.68 9.14 49.33
CA GLU A 585 10.56 8.32 50.20
C GLU A 585 9.76 7.08 50.70
N ASP A 586 10.25 5.84 50.81
CA ASP A 586 11.42 5.10 50.30
C ASP A 586 11.28 3.59 50.72
N PHE A 587 12.10 2.72 50.10
CA PHE A 587 12.55 1.35 50.49
C PHE A 587 11.70 0.04 50.37
N THR A 588 12.03 -0.75 49.32
CA THR A 588 12.54 -2.17 49.22
C THR A 588 11.96 -3.33 50.09
N GLN A 589 11.89 -4.62 49.74
CA GLN A 589 12.67 -5.62 48.93
C GLN A 589 11.66 -6.69 48.38
N ASP A 590 11.88 -7.56 47.37
CA ASP A 590 13.04 -8.39 47.04
C ASP A 590 12.97 -9.12 45.65
N THR A 591 14.16 -9.36 45.09
CA THR A 591 14.68 -10.29 44.05
C THR A 591 14.08 -10.51 42.63
N GLY A 592 14.91 -10.26 41.59
CA GLY A 592 15.01 -11.15 40.40
C GLY A 592 15.23 -10.52 39.01
N SER A 593 16.48 -10.21 38.63
CA SER A 593 17.00 -9.79 37.30
C SER A 593 16.57 -8.43 36.74
N THR A 594 17.44 -7.43 36.93
CA THR A 594 17.39 -6.13 36.26
C THR A 594 18.04 -6.21 34.87
N GLU A 595 17.24 -6.14 33.81
CA GLU A 595 17.71 -5.76 32.47
C GLU A 595 18.27 -4.33 32.55
N SER A 596 19.54 -4.11 32.16
CA SER A 596 20.12 -2.78 32.08
C SER A 596 19.47 -1.99 30.94
N VAL A 597 18.65 -0.99 31.26
CA VAL A 597 18.00 -0.13 30.27
C VAL A 597 19.07 0.75 29.57
N ARG A 598 19.22 0.59 28.24
CA ARG A 598 20.17 1.36 27.41
C ARG A 598 19.82 2.85 27.48
N LYS A 599 20.82 3.72 27.66
CA LYS A 599 20.66 5.19 27.77
C LYS A 599 19.87 5.73 26.56
N GLY A 600 18.85 6.55 26.81
CA GLY A 600 17.99 7.11 25.77
C GLY A 600 16.73 6.29 25.43
N CYS A 601 16.48 5.17 26.12
CA CYS A 601 15.25 4.37 25.98
C CYS A 601 14.27 4.65 27.13
N ASP A 602 12.96 4.72 26.84
CA ASP A 602 11.89 4.88 27.85
C ASP A 602 11.25 3.51 28.21
N PRO A 603 11.55 2.93 29.39
CA PRO A 603 11.06 1.61 29.78
C PRO A 603 9.55 1.57 30.12
N LEU A 604 8.94 2.68 30.55
CA LEU A 604 7.51 2.75 30.91
C LEU A 604 6.58 2.67 29.69
N VAL A 605 7.08 3.08 28.52
CA VAL A 605 6.34 3.00 27.24
C VAL A 605 6.28 1.56 26.68
N SER A 606 7.18 0.68 27.12
CA SER A 606 7.24 -0.72 26.67
C SER A 606 6.01 -1.55 27.12
N THR A 607 5.51 -1.31 28.34
CA THR A 607 4.42 -2.07 28.98
C THR A 607 3.02 -1.62 28.57
N GLN A 608 2.85 -0.35 28.15
CA GLN A 608 1.57 0.18 27.64
C GLN A 608 1.27 -0.20 26.18
N ARG A 609 2.19 -0.91 25.52
CA ARG A 609 2.21 -1.17 24.07
C ARG A 609 1.08 -2.07 23.57
N SER A 610 0.67 -3.09 24.35
CA SER A 610 -0.43 -4.01 23.99
C SER A 610 -1.80 -3.32 23.99
N LYS A 611 -2.02 -2.44 24.98
CA LYS A 611 -3.27 -1.65 25.13
C LYS A 611 -3.42 -0.62 24.01
N LEU A 612 -2.33 0.05 23.63
CA LEU A 612 -2.31 1.02 22.52
C LEU A 612 -2.54 0.34 21.16
N GLN A 613 -1.98 -0.85 20.92
CA GLN A 613 -2.23 -1.61 19.68
C GLN A 613 -3.68 -2.08 19.56
N GLN A 614 -4.29 -2.57 20.64
CA GLN A 614 -5.71 -2.91 20.65
C GLN A 614 -6.60 -1.67 20.44
N ARG A 615 -6.23 -0.52 21.02
CA ARG A 615 -6.95 0.74 20.84
C ARG A 615 -6.88 1.22 19.38
N ARG A 616 -5.70 1.17 18.74
CA ARG A 616 -5.53 1.48 17.30
C ARG A 616 -6.36 0.58 16.38
N ALA A 617 -6.35 -0.73 16.62
CA ALA A 617 -7.12 -1.68 15.80
C ALA A 617 -8.63 -1.39 15.87
N LYS A 618 -9.14 -1.10 17.08
CA LYS A 618 -10.54 -0.70 17.29
C LYS A 618 -10.86 0.63 16.60
N LEU A 619 -9.93 1.57 16.61
CA LEU A 619 -10.13 2.89 16.02
C LEU A 619 -10.15 2.86 14.49
N ASN A 620 -9.21 2.13 13.88
CA ASN A 620 -9.20 1.87 12.44
C ASN A 620 -10.47 1.14 11.97
N GLN A 621 -10.99 0.20 12.77
CA GLN A 621 -12.28 -0.44 12.49
C GLN A 621 -13.44 0.56 12.50
N LYS A 622 -13.46 1.52 13.44
CA LYS A 622 -14.46 2.58 13.49
C LYS A 622 -14.35 3.55 12.31
N ILE A 623 -13.13 3.98 11.94
CA ILE A 623 -12.92 4.86 10.77
C ILE A 623 -13.42 4.19 9.50
N ASN A 624 -13.07 2.92 9.29
CA ASN A 624 -13.54 2.17 8.12
C ASN A 624 -15.07 2.05 8.11
N ARG A 625 -15.70 1.89 9.27
CA ARG A 625 -17.17 1.88 9.40
C ARG A 625 -17.80 3.22 9.01
N GLU A 626 -17.27 4.34 9.51
CA GLU A 626 -17.81 5.66 9.16
C GLU A 626 -17.51 6.05 7.69
N LEU A 627 -16.38 5.60 7.11
CA LEU A 627 -16.08 5.78 5.68
C LEU A 627 -17.14 5.08 4.82
N LEU A 628 -17.54 3.86 5.20
CA LEU A 628 -18.60 3.12 4.54
C LEU A 628 -19.95 3.83 4.67
N LEU A 629 -20.27 4.36 5.85
CA LEU A 629 -21.49 5.15 6.08
C LEU A 629 -21.50 6.43 5.23
N ARG A 630 -20.36 7.09 5.07
CA ARG A 630 -20.21 8.31 4.26
C ARG A 630 -20.47 8.01 2.79
N THR A 631 -19.85 6.95 2.28
CA THR A 631 -20.03 6.52 0.90
C THR A 631 -21.48 6.09 0.65
N GLY A 632 -22.11 5.40 1.60
CA GLY A 632 -23.54 5.06 1.53
C GLY A 632 -24.44 6.29 1.47
N ALA A 633 -24.21 7.26 2.35
CA ALA A 633 -25.00 8.49 2.40
C ALA A 633 -24.72 9.42 1.19
N GLU A 634 -23.50 9.47 0.65
CA GLU A 634 -23.19 10.21 -0.59
C GLU A 634 -23.92 9.62 -1.80
N ASN A 635 -23.97 8.29 -1.88
CA ASN A 635 -24.69 7.59 -2.94
C ASN A 635 -26.21 7.83 -2.81
N LEU A 636 -26.75 7.79 -1.58
CA LEU A 636 -28.17 8.07 -1.32
C LEU A 636 -28.54 9.53 -1.63
N TYR A 637 -27.64 10.48 -1.34
CA TYR A 637 -27.83 11.90 -1.67
C TYR A 637 -27.89 12.12 -3.19
N ARG A 638 -27.02 11.42 -3.95
CA ARG A 638 -26.96 11.49 -5.41
C ARG A 638 -28.13 10.77 -6.08
N ALA A 639 -28.59 9.66 -5.51
CA ALA A 639 -29.67 8.84 -6.04
C ALA A 639 -31.08 9.41 -5.77
N SER A 640 -31.25 10.23 -4.72
CA SER A 640 -32.56 10.74 -4.33
C SER A 640 -33.00 11.97 -5.15
N SER A 641 -34.23 11.94 -5.67
CA SER A 641 -34.90 13.07 -6.33
C SER A 641 -35.82 13.86 -5.39
N ASN A 642 -36.05 13.35 -4.16
CA ASN A 642 -36.92 13.97 -3.17
C ASN A 642 -36.15 14.99 -2.31
N GLN A 643 -36.59 16.24 -2.32
CA GLN A 643 -35.89 17.36 -1.67
C GLN A 643 -35.76 17.19 -0.14
N LYS A 644 -36.81 16.71 0.54
CA LYS A 644 -36.76 16.44 1.99
C LYS A 644 -35.75 15.35 2.32
N VAL A 645 -35.71 14.29 1.51
CA VAL A 645 -34.74 13.19 1.69
C VAL A 645 -33.32 13.68 1.41
N LYS A 646 -33.10 14.52 0.40
CA LYS A 646 -31.80 15.15 0.17
C LYS A 646 -31.34 16.00 1.34
N GLU A 647 -32.21 16.82 1.91
CA GLU A 647 -31.89 17.64 3.09
C GLU A 647 -31.54 16.77 4.30
N THR A 648 -32.31 15.70 4.55
CA THR A 648 -32.01 14.74 5.62
C THR A 648 -30.68 14.02 5.38
N VAL A 649 -30.42 13.56 4.15
CA VAL A 649 -29.18 12.85 3.82
C VAL A 649 -27.98 13.79 3.83
N ALA A 650 -28.13 15.06 3.45
CA ALA A 650 -27.07 16.06 3.61
C ALA A 650 -26.72 16.30 5.09
N LEU A 651 -27.74 16.32 5.96
CA LEU A 651 -27.55 16.46 7.40
C LEU A 651 -26.83 15.25 7.99
N GLU A 652 -27.23 14.03 7.60
CA GLU A 652 -26.54 12.79 7.96
C GLU A 652 -25.12 12.71 7.38
N LEU A 653 -24.91 13.17 6.15
CA LEU A 653 -23.57 13.29 5.55
C LEU A 653 -22.68 14.20 6.39
N SER A 654 -23.25 15.31 6.87
CA SER A 654 -22.53 16.25 7.73
C SER A 654 -22.14 15.60 9.05
N PHE A 655 -22.99 14.73 9.62
CA PHE A 655 -22.76 13.99 10.86
C PHE A 655 -21.71 12.89 10.69
N VAL A 656 -21.78 12.13 9.60
CA VAL A 656 -20.81 11.08 9.28
C VAL A 656 -19.44 11.67 8.93
N ASN A 657 -19.40 12.77 8.16
CA ASN A 657 -18.16 13.51 7.91
C ASN A 657 -17.56 14.01 9.23
N SER A 658 -18.42 14.50 10.12
CA SER A 658 -18.08 14.88 11.48
C SER A 658 -17.48 13.76 12.33
N ASN A 659 -18.02 12.55 12.23
CA ASN A 659 -17.55 11.38 12.99
C ASN A 659 -16.28 10.81 12.40
N LEU A 660 -16.14 10.82 11.08
CA LEU A 660 -14.90 10.47 10.40
C LEU A 660 -13.76 11.39 10.79
N GLN A 661 -14.06 12.69 10.82
CA GLN A 661 -13.16 13.71 11.31
C GLN A 661 -12.72 13.33 12.73
N LEU A 662 -13.66 13.12 13.67
CA LEU A 662 -13.37 12.72 15.06
C LEU A 662 -12.53 11.44 15.21
N LEU A 663 -12.80 10.41 14.40
CA LEU A 663 -12.10 9.13 14.51
C LEU A 663 -10.72 9.18 13.88
N LYS A 664 -10.54 9.89 12.77
CA LYS A 664 -9.21 10.15 12.20
C LYS A 664 -8.35 10.93 13.20
N GLU A 665 -8.97 11.91 13.83
CA GLU A 665 -8.38 12.75 14.86
C GLU A 665 -8.00 11.95 16.13
N GLU A 666 -8.81 10.97 16.55
CA GLU A 666 -8.46 10.03 17.65
C GLU A 666 -7.35 9.02 17.25
N LEU A 667 -7.17 8.72 15.96
CA LEU A 667 -6.10 7.86 15.45
C LEU A 667 -4.76 8.63 15.41
N GLU A 668 -4.83 9.91 15.09
CA GLU A 668 -3.70 10.86 15.04
C GLU A 668 -2.99 11.00 16.40
N GLU A 669 -3.68 10.81 17.53
CA GLU A 669 -3.08 10.83 18.87
C GLU A 669 -2.13 9.63 19.15
N LEU A 670 -2.05 8.65 18.25
CA LEU A 670 -1.38 7.37 18.49
C LEU A 670 -0.13 7.15 17.61
N ASN A 671 0.74 8.12 17.29
CA ASN A 671 1.69 8.03 16.16
C ASN A 671 2.89 7.02 16.16
N SER A 672 3.33 6.72 14.91
CA SER A 672 4.50 6.03 14.27
C SER A 672 5.32 4.95 14.99
N LYS A 673 5.45 3.71 14.41
CA LYS A 673 6.36 2.64 14.91
C LYS A 673 6.88 1.66 13.85
N THR A 674 8.16 1.28 13.96
CA THR A 674 8.80 0.14 13.27
C THR A 674 8.42 -1.21 13.93
N ARG A 675 8.10 -2.24 13.13
CA ARG A 675 7.71 -3.59 13.61
C ARG A 675 8.91 -4.36 14.19
N ASP A 676 8.61 -5.38 14.99
CA ASP A 676 9.59 -6.38 15.42
C ASP A 676 10.13 -7.13 14.20
N LEU A 677 11.45 -7.29 14.13
CA LEU A 677 12.15 -7.99 13.06
C LEU A 677 13.32 -8.71 13.71
N ASP A 678 13.34 -10.03 13.63
CA ASP A 678 14.43 -10.84 14.11
C ASP A 678 15.51 -10.98 13.02
N LEU A 679 16.69 -10.42 13.27
CA LEU A 679 17.85 -10.49 12.39
C LEU A 679 18.78 -11.64 12.78
N SER A 680 18.51 -12.34 13.88
CA SER A 680 19.45 -13.29 14.46
C SER A 680 19.75 -14.46 13.52
N VAL A 681 18.71 -15.10 12.98
CA VAL A 681 18.88 -16.27 12.09
C VAL A 681 19.58 -15.88 10.78
N PRO A 682 19.15 -14.84 10.03
CA PRO A 682 19.81 -14.47 8.78
C PRO A 682 21.26 -14.03 8.95
N LEU A 683 21.60 -13.37 10.07
CA LEU A 683 22.98 -13.00 10.36
C LEU A 683 23.83 -14.24 10.69
N GLN A 684 23.32 -15.19 11.47
CA GLN A 684 24.02 -16.45 11.77
C GLN A 684 24.31 -17.26 10.51
N GLU A 685 23.32 -17.42 9.63
CA GLU A 685 23.48 -18.10 8.34
C GLU A 685 24.51 -17.40 7.45
N PHE A 686 24.52 -16.05 7.43
CA PHE A 686 25.51 -15.31 6.65
C PHE A 686 26.93 -15.44 7.22
N ILE A 687 27.10 -15.43 8.54
CA ILE A 687 28.39 -15.65 9.21
C ILE A 687 28.95 -17.03 8.84
N SER A 688 28.12 -18.07 8.93
CA SER A 688 28.52 -19.43 8.55
C SER A 688 28.90 -19.52 7.07
N GLU A 689 28.02 -19.07 6.18
CA GLU A 689 28.20 -19.29 4.74
C GLU A 689 29.24 -18.38 4.08
N HIS A 690 29.24 -17.09 4.41
CA HIS A 690 30.11 -16.10 3.75
C HIS A 690 31.46 -15.99 4.45
N TYR A 691 31.44 -15.92 5.78
CA TYR A 691 32.66 -15.77 6.55
C TYR A 691 33.30 -17.11 6.88
N GLY A 692 32.58 -18.24 6.85
CA GLY A 692 33.13 -19.55 7.21
C GLY A 692 33.48 -19.63 8.70
N GLU A 693 32.77 -18.87 9.53
CA GLU A 693 32.96 -18.78 10.98
C GLU A 693 31.79 -19.46 11.71
N GLU A 694 32.06 -19.97 12.92
CA GLU A 694 31.05 -20.63 13.74
C GLU A 694 30.08 -19.60 14.37
N PRO A 695 28.77 -19.59 14.03
CA PRO A 695 27.85 -18.53 14.44
C PRO A 695 27.66 -18.41 15.95
N SER A 696 27.84 -19.51 16.70
CA SER A 696 27.71 -19.53 18.15
C SER A 696 28.73 -18.59 18.85
N LEU A 697 29.88 -18.32 18.22
CA LEU A 697 30.92 -17.41 18.73
C LEU A 697 30.58 -15.92 18.63
N TYR A 698 29.50 -15.57 17.90
CA TYR A 698 29.05 -14.20 17.63
C TYR A 698 27.66 -13.90 18.20
N ARG A 699 27.14 -14.77 19.09
CA ARG A 699 25.82 -14.60 19.72
C ARG A 699 25.71 -13.30 20.52
N SER A 700 26.78 -12.90 21.21
CA SER A 700 26.85 -11.64 21.96
C SER A 700 26.67 -10.42 21.06
N GLU A 701 27.38 -10.39 19.94
CA GLU A 701 27.38 -9.30 18.97
C GLU A 701 26.01 -9.18 18.28
N ILE A 702 25.40 -10.32 17.93
CA ILE A 702 24.04 -10.34 17.38
C ILE A 702 23.03 -9.84 18.41
N GLN A 703 23.12 -10.31 19.66
CA GLN A 703 22.24 -9.91 20.75
C GLN A 703 22.37 -8.40 21.03
N GLU A 704 23.59 -7.87 21.08
CA GLU A 704 23.85 -6.44 21.28
C GLU A 704 23.21 -5.58 20.17
N PHE A 705 23.35 -5.99 18.91
CA PHE A 705 22.70 -5.30 17.79
C PHE A 705 21.17 -5.36 17.88
N MET A 706 20.62 -6.52 18.26
CA MET A 706 19.18 -6.72 18.44
C MET A 706 18.62 -5.88 19.60
N GLU A 707 19.36 -5.76 20.70
CA GLU A 707 19.01 -4.90 21.83
C GLU A 707 19.03 -3.41 21.45
N LEU A 708 20.04 -2.98 20.69
CA LEU A 708 20.09 -1.60 20.16
C LEU A 708 18.89 -1.31 19.24
N ARG A 709 18.57 -2.24 18.35
CA ARG A 709 17.36 -2.16 17.50
C ARG A 709 16.09 -2.17 18.33
N GLN A 710 16.04 -2.86 19.47
CA GLN A 710 14.87 -2.85 20.32
C GLN A 710 14.72 -1.51 21.05
N ALA A 711 15.81 -0.97 21.58
CA ALA A 711 15.86 0.30 22.31
C ALA A 711 15.41 1.48 21.43
N MET A 712 15.88 1.55 20.17
CA MET A 712 15.56 2.66 19.25
C MET A 712 14.06 2.77 18.92
N ARG A 713 13.25 1.75 19.21
CA ARG A 713 11.78 1.75 18.99
C ARG A 713 11.02 2.61 20.00
N THR A 714 11.66 2.94 21.12
CA THR A 714 11.10 3.73 22.22
C THR A 714 12.10 4.78 22.70
N PRO A 715 12.51 5.71 21.81
CA PRO A 715 13.48 6.73 22.17
C PRO A 715 12.85 7.73 23.17
N SER A 716 13.64 8.18 24.13
CA SER A 716 13.24 9.21 25.08
C SER A 716 13.04 10.56 24.37
N ARG A 717 12.14 11.39 24.90
CA ARG A 717 11.82 12.70 24.31
C ARG A 717 12.72 13.81 24.85
N ASN A 718 14.02 13.56 24.85
CA ASN A 718 15.10 14.45 25.25
C ASN A 718 16.32 14.18 24.35
N ASP A 719 17.44 14.87 24.54
CA ASP A 719 18.61 14.78 23.66
C ASP A 719 19.21 13.36 23.55
N ALA A 720 19.03 12.52 24.58
CA ALA A 720 19.49 11.13 24.55
C ALA A 720 18.71 10.25 23.55
N GLY A 721 17.48 10.61 23.19
CA GLY A 721 16.67 9.86 22.25
C GLY A 721 17.16 9.96 20.79
N PRO A 722 17.37 11.19 20.24
CA PRO A 722 18.02 11.36 18.95
C PRO A 722 19.42 10.74 18.90
N GLU A 723 20.21 10.84 19.98
CA GLU A 723 21.52 10.18 20.07
C GLU A 723 21.42 8.65 19.92
N LEU A 724 20.45 8.00 20.59
CA LEU A 724 20.18 6.56 20.43
C LEU A 724 19.78 6.19 18.99
N LEU A 725 18.96 7.02 18.34
CA LEU A 725 18.59 6.81 16.93
C LEU A 725 19.82 6.96 16.00
N MET A 726 20.70 7.92 16.27
CA MET A 726 21.96 8.11 15.54
C MET A 726 22.94 6.97 15.78
N GLU A 727 23.03 6.43 17.01
CA GLU A 727 23.83 5.25 17.33
C GLU A 727 23.42 4.06 16.46
N TYR A 728 22.12 3.75 16.41
CA TYR A 728 21.59 2.69 15.58
C TYR A 728 21.80 2.97 14.08
N PHE A 729 21.55 4.20 13.62
CA PHE A 729 21.79 4.60 12.23
C PHE A 729 23.25 4.36 11.80
N ASN A 730 24.21 4.71 12.66
CA ASN A 730 25.63 4.49 12.40
C ASN A 730 25.99 3.00 12.39
N GLN A 731 25.36 2.17 13.23
CA GLN A 731 25.53 0.71 13.16
C GLN A 731 24.98 0.11 11.87
N LEU A 732 23.90 0.66 11.30
CA LEU A 732 23.38 0.22 10.00
C LEU A 732 24.37 0.46 8.85
N TYR A 733 25.34 1.38 8.98
CA TYR A 733 26.43 1.51 8.01
C TYR A 733 27.33 0.27 8.01
N PHE A 734 27.77 -0.17 9.20
CA PHE A 734 28.59 -1.36 9.34
C PHE A 734 27.84 -2.63 8.92
N LEU A 735 26.58 -2.76 9.35
CA LEU A 735 25.73 -3.89 8.99
C LEU A 735 25.59 -4.03 7.46
N GLU A 736 25.42 -2.91 6.74
CA GLU A 736 25.36 -2.91 5.27
C GLU A 736 26.63 -3.50 4.65
N GLN A 737 27.81 -3.04 5.08
CA GLN A 737 29.09 -3.50 4.55
C GLN A 737 29.37 -4.96 4.91
N ARG A 738 28.92 -5.42 6.09
CA ARG A 738 29.17 -6.77 6.60
C ARG A 738 28.26 -7.83 6.01
N PHE A 739 26.99 -7.53 5.78
CA PHE A 739 25.97 -8.56 5.50
C PHE A 739 25.16 -8.33 4.22
N PHE A 740 25.15 -7.11 3.67
CA PHE A 740 24.33 -6.80 2.50
C PHE A 740 25.18 -6.78 1.22
N SER A 741 25.09 -7.88 0.46
CA SER A 741 25.72 -8.01 -0.85
C SER A 741 24.73 -7.70 -1.98
N PRO A 742 25.13 -7.02 -3.08
CA PRO A 742 24.28 -6.86 -4.25
C PRO A 742 23.84 -8.19 -4.89
N HIS A 743 24.58 -9.26 -4.63
CA HIS A 743 24.38 -10.57 -5.25
C HIS A 743 23.70 -11.60 -4.33
N ARG A 744 23.44 -11.27 -3.06
CA ARG A 744 22.84 -12.17 -2.07
C ARG A 744 21.82 -11.42 -1.24
N SER A 745 20.57 -11.88 -1.22
CA SER A 745 19.52 -11.32 -0.38
C SER A 745 19.40 -12.12 0.92
N LEU A 746 19.35 -11.42 2.06
CA LEU A 746 19.14 -12.01 3.39
C LEU A 746 17.68 -12.40 3.68
N GLY A 747 16.76 -12.27 2.73
CA GLY A 747 15.33 -12.56 2.95
C GLY A 747 14.61 -11.59 3.91
N LEU A 748 15.27 -10.52 4.35
CA LEU A 748 14.74 -9.56 5.31
C LEU A 748 13.69 -8.63 4.69
N HIS A 749 12.69 -8.28 5.51
CA HIS A 749 11.63 -7.33 5.17
C HIS A 749 11.53 -6.28 6.28
N PHE A 750 11.88 -5.04 5.95
CA PHE A 750 11.73 -3.89 6.83
C PHE A 750 10.33 -3.31 6.67
N HIS A 751 9.73 -2.89 7.78
CA HIS A 751 8.35 -2.43 7.86
C HIS A 751 8.29 -0.98 8.35
N TRP A 752 7.59 -0.14 7.61
CA TRP A 752 7.23 1.22 8.01
C TRP A 752 5.70 1.37 8.01
N TYR A 753 5.20 2.24 8.86
CA TYR A 753 3.80 2.66 8.83
C TYR A 753 3.79 4.15 8.57
N ASP A 754 3.12 4.52 7.49
CA ASP A 754 2.97 5.91 7.06
C ASP A 754 2.52 6.79 8.24
N SER A 755 3.25 7.88 8.50
CA SER A 755 3.08 8.68 9.71
C SER A 755 1.78 9.47 9.77
N LEU A 756 1.11 9.67 8.64
CA LEU A 756 -0.13 10.46 8.55
C LEU A 756 -1.36 9.57 8.39
N THR A 757 -1.24 8.44 7.71
CA THR A 757 -2.37 7.56 7.39
C THR A 757 -2.33 6.19 8.08
N GLY A 758 -1.16 5.79 8.61
CA GLY A 758 -0.96 4.47 9.21
C GLY A 758 -0.93 3.31 8.21
N VAL A 759 -0.87 3.59 6.90
CA VAL A 759 -0.76 2.57 5.86
C VAL A 759 0.60 1.86 5.95
N PRO A 760 0.63 0.51 6.02
CA PRO A 760 1.89 -0.23 6.09
C PRO A 760 2.63 -0.23 4.74
N SER A 761 3.95 -0.06 4.79
CA SER A 761 4.87 -0.20 3.67
C SER A 761 5.99 -1.18 4.03
N VAL A 762 6.38 -2.03 3.08
CA VAL A 762 7.36 -3.11 3.32
C VAL A 762 8.39 -3.12 2.20
N GLN A 763 9.67 -3.09 2.54
CA GLN A 763 10.76 -3.26 1.56
C GLN A 763 11.89 -4.12 2.09
N ARG A 764 12.65 -4.72 1.16
CA ARG A 764 13.81 -5.58 1.47
C ARG A 764 15.13 -4.80 1.60
N ALA A 765 15.15 -3.55 1.13
CA ALA A 765 16.36 -2.74 1.10
C ALA A 765 16.68 -2.17 2.49
N LEU A 766 17.92 -2.31 2.96
CA LEU A 766 18.38 -1.71 4.22
C LEU A 766 18.27 -0.18 4.21
N ALA A 767 18.38 0.44 3.04
CA ALA A 767 18.11 1.86 2.85
C ALA A 767 16.72 2.27 3.37
N PHE A 768 15.73 1.36 3.31
CA PHE A 768 14.40 1.64 3.84
C PHE A 768 14.41 1.81 5.37
N GLU A 769 15.08 0.90 6.11
CA GLU A 769 15.25 1.03 7.56
C GLU A 769 16.01 2.32 7.92
N LYS A 770 17.08 2.64 7.18
CA LYS A 770 17.83 3.89 7.36
C LYS A 770 16.94 5.13 7.19
N GLY A 771 16.09 5.14 6.15
CA GLY A 771 15.12 6.20 5.92
C GLY A 771 14.08 6.32 7.05
N SER A 772 13.57 5.19 7.55
CA SER A 772 12.66 5.14 8.71
C SER A 772 13.27 5.72 9.98
N VAL A 773 14.54 5.39 10.26
CA VAL A 773 15.26 5.94 11.43
C VAL A 773 15.44 7.46 11.29
N LEU A 774 15.82 7.95 10.11
CA LEU A 774 15.95 9.39 9.86
C LEU A 774 14.64 10.15 10.00
N PHE A 775 13.54 9.58 9.51
CA PHE A 775 12.23 10.15 9.71
C PHE A 775 11.89 10.26 11.20
N ASN A 776 12.18 9.20 11.98
CA ASN A 776 11.98 9.20 13.43
C ASN A 776 12.85 10.23 14.16
N ILE A 777 14.10 10.48 13.70
CA ILE A 777 14.94 11.56 14.23
C ILE A 777 14.24 12.92 14.03
N GLY A 778 13.76 13.20 12.82
CA GLY A 778 13.01 14.43 12.53
C GLY A 778 11.76 14.56 13.39
N ALA A 779 10.96 13.49 13.48
CA ALA A 779 9.73 13.44 14.27
C ALA A 779 9.96 13.52 15.79
N LEU A 780 11.13 13.13 16.29
CA LEU A 780 11.48 13.26 17.70
C LEU A 780 11.86 14.70 18.05
N TYR A 781 12.63 15.36 17.19
CA TYR A 781 12.94 16.78 17.35
C TYR A 781 11.70 17.68 17.27
N THR A 782 10.70 17.35 16.45
CA THR A 782 9.43 18.11 16.47
C THR A 782 8.72 18.02 17.82
N GLN A 783 8.74 16.85 18.46
CA GLN A 783 8.15 16.64 19.78
C GLN A 783 8.94 17.36 20.88
N ILE A 784 10.28 17.36 20.80
CA ILE A 784 11.14 18.09 21.73
C ILE A 784 10.86 19.60 21.64
N GLY A 785 10.77 20.14 20.41
CA GLY A 785 10.49 21.56 20.18
C GLY A 785 9.08 21.98 20.62
N ALA A 786 8.07 21.12 20.41
CA ALA A 786 6.70 21.39 20.83
C ALA A 786 6.49 21.36 22.36
N ARG A 787 7.41 20.75 23.12
CA ARG A 787 7.34 20.62 24.58
C ARG A 787 8.07 21.72 25.33
N GLN A 788 8.85 22.55 24.64
CA GLN A 788 9.58 23.63 25.29
C GLN A 788 8.61 24.68 25.86
N ASP A 789 8.97 25.23 27.02
CA ASP A 789 8.25 26.34 27.61
C ASP A 789 8.58 27.66 26.89
N ARG A 790 7.66 28.06 26.01
CA ARG A 790 7.80 29.26 25.18
C ARG A 790 7.50 30.57 25.93
N SER A 791 7.22 30.53 27.22
CA SER A 791 7.13 31.74 28.06
C SER A 791 8.51 32.30 28.46
N THR A 792 9.57 31.52 28.23
CA THR A 792 10.96 31.89 28.57
C THR A 792 11.83 32.01 27.32
N LEU A 793 12.83 32.90 27.35
CA LEU A 793 13.78 33.06 26.24
C LEU A 793 14.56 31.76 25.97
N SER A 794 14.98 31.05 27.02
CA SER A 794 15.70 29.78 26.90
C SER A 794 14.84 28.69 26.24
N GLY A 795 13.58 28.54 26.66
CA GLY A 795 12.68 27.56 26.04
C GLY A 795 12.37 27.88 24.58
N ILE A 796 12.23 29.17 24.21
CA ILE A 796 12.11 29.57 22.80
C ILE A 796 13.37 29.22 22.01
N GLU A 797 14.56 29.48 22.52
CA GLU A 797 15.82 29.15 21.84
C GLU A 797 15.98 27.64 21.64
N ASN A 798 15.61 26.84 22.64
CA ASN A 798 15.59 25.38 22.54
C ASN A 798 14.55 24.89 21.52
N ALA A 799 13.38 25.54 21.44
CA ALA A 799 12.34 25.20 20.46
C ALA A 799 12.83 25.48 19.04
N ILE A 800 13.47 26.63 18.84
CA ILE A 800 14.11 27.03 17.57
C ILE A 800 15.15 25.98 17.17
N ASP A 801 16.09 25.62 18.05
CA ASP A 801 17.12 24.62 17.74
C ASP A 801 16.50 23.25 17.36
N ALA A 802 15.51 22.80 18.13
CA ALA A 802 14.83 21.53 17.87
C ALA A 802 14.11 21.53 16.51
N PHE A 803 13.31 22.54 16.18
CA PHE A 803 12.63 22.61 14.87
C PHE A 803 13.61 22.77 13.71
N GLN A 804 14.73 23.47 13.90
CA GLN A 804 15.80 23.58 12.90
C GLN A 804 16.47 22.22 12.60
N ARG A 805 16.71 21.41 13.64
CA ARG A 805 17.21 20.04 13.50
C ARG A 805 16.19 19.11 12.87
N ALA A 806 14.90 19.24 13.22
CA ALA A 806 13.83 18.48 12.59
C ALA A 806 13.74 18.77 11.09
N ALA A 807 13.77 20.06 10.70
CA ALA A 807 13.82 20.48 9.31
C ALA A 807 15.03 19.87 8.59
N GLY A 808 16.20 19.87 9.22
CA GLY A 808 17.41 19.30 8.63
C GLY A 808 17.36 17.79 8.47
N ALA A 809 16.75 17.05 9.41
CA ALA A 809 16.56 15.62 9.28
C ALA A 809 15.63 15.26 8.09
N PHE A 810 14.50 15.95 7.95
CA PHE A 810 13.59 15.74 6.81
C PHE A 810 14.21 16.15 5.48
N LEU A 811 15.00 17.24 5.46
CA LEU A 811 15.74 17.69 4.29
C LEU A 811 16.79 16.66 3.87
N TYR A 812 17.58 16.17 4.83
CA TYR A 812 18.59 15.14 4.58
C TYR A 812 17.97 13.85 4.04
N LEU A 813 16.84 13.42 4.60
CA LEU A 813 16.09 12.27 4.10
C LEU A 813 15.67 12.47 2.63
N ARG A 814 15.13 13.66 2.29
CA ARG A 814 14.71 13.99 0.92
C ARG A 814 15.85 13.95 -0.08
N GLU A 815 17.03 14.46 0.30
CA GLU A 815 18.18 14.58 -0.60
C GLU A 815 18.91 13.25 -0.83
N ASN A 816 18.89 12.35 0.17
CA ASN A 816 19.66 11.11 0.13
C ASN A 816 18.82 9.86 -0.23
N PHE A 817 17.48 9.96 -0.26
CA PHE A 817 16.58 8.83 -0.52
C PHE A 817 15.61 9.14 -1.66
N SER A 818 16.00 8.80 -2.90
CA SER A 818 15.28 9.16 -4.13
C SER A 818 14.02 8.34 -4.38
N HIS A 819 13.92 7.13 -3.81
CA HIS A 819 12.82 6.20 -4.03
C HIS A 819 11.96 6.10 -2.78
N ALA A 820 10.94 6.96 -2.70
CA ALA A 820 10.07 7.01 -1.55
C ALA A 820 9.20 5.73 -1.44
N PRO A 821 9.29 5.00 -0.32
CA PRO A 821 8.58 3.75 -0.09
C PRO A 821 7.11 3.96 0.30
N SER A 822 6.80 5.12 0.85
CA SER A 822 5.53 5.56 1.41
C SER A 822 5.33 7.05 1.12
N LEU A 823 4.09 7.51 1.22
CA LEU A 823 3.74 8.86 0.77
C LEU A 823 4.27 9.96 1.71
N ASP A 824 4.37 9.68 3.01
CA ASP A 824 5.00 10.55 4.02
C ASP A 824 6.49 10.81 3.76
N MET A 825 7.18 9.84 3.15
CA MET A 825 8.59 9.93 2.76
C MET A 825 8.77 10.47 1.33
N SER A 826 7.69 10.84 0.63
CA SER A 826 7.79 11.40 -0.71
C SER A 826 8.45 12.78 -0.72
N GLY A 827 9.12 13.12 -1.81
CA GLY A 827 9.74 14.45 -1.99
C GLY A 827 8.79 15.61 -1.68
N PRO A 828 7.53 15.60 -2.18
CA PRO A 828 6.52 16.59 -1.81
C PRO A 828 6.19 16.62 -0.31
N ALA A 829 5.95 15.47 0.32
CA ALA A 829 5.59 15.39 1.74
C ALA A 829 6.73 15.87 2.66
N LEU A 830 7.96 15.44 2.39
CA LEU A 830 9.14 15.89 3.13
C LEU A 830 9.37 17.40 2.93
N SER A 831 9.15 17.93 1.72
CA SER A 831 9.23 19.37 1.47
C SER A 831 8.17 20.16 2.23
N MET A 832 6.95 19.62 2.36
CA MET A 832 5.90 20.19 3.19
C MET A 832 6.29 20.17 4.68
N LEU A 833 6.81 19.06 5.20
CA LEU A 833 7.27 18.95 6.60
C LEU A 833 8.41 19.93 6.91
N VAL A 834 9.39 20.07 6.01
CA VAL A 834 10.47 21.06 6.14
C VAL A 834 9.89 22.48 6.23
N ARG A 835 8.96 22.83 5.33
CA ARG A 835 8.31 24.15 5.36
C ARG A 835 7.52 24.37 6.65
N LEU A 836 6.84 23.34 7.15
CA LEU A 836 6.10 23.41 8.41
C LEU A 836 7.04 23.66 9.60
N MET A 837 8.21 23.00 9.65
CA MET A 837 9.21 23.25 10.69
C MET A 837 9.80 24.66 10.59
N VAL A 838 10.09 25.13 9.38
CA VAL A 838 10.53 26.51 9.14
C VAL A 838 9.49 27.53 9.62
N ALA A 839 8.19 27.26 9.41
CA ALA A 839 7.12 28.11 9.91
C ALA A 839 7.06 28.14 11.45
N GLN A 840 7.26 27.00 12.11
CA GLN A 840 7.33 26.92 13.58
C GLN A 840 8.55 27.68 14.14
N VAL A 841 9.71 27.61 13.47
CA VAL A 841 10.89 28.43 13.85
C VAL A 841 10.56 29.92 13.76
N GLN A 842 9.91 30.34 12.67
CA GLN A 842 9.55 31.74 12.46
C GLN A 842 8.55 32.25 13.50
N GLU A 843 7.61 31.41 13.92
CA GLU A 843 6.68 31.69 15.02
C GLU A 843 7.44 31.93 16.33
N CYS A 844 8.37 31.04 16.68
CA CYS A 844 9.23 31.21 17.85
C CYS A 844 10.12 32.47 17.78
N VAL A 845 10.60 32.86 16.60
CA VAL A 845 11.34 34.12 16.41
C VAL A 845 10.45 35.34 16.69
N CYS A 846 9.19 35.31 16.23
CA CYS A 846 8.22 36.36 16.52
C CYS A 846 7.94 36.46 18.03
N GLU A 847 7.73 35.32 18.71
CA GLU A 847 7.53 35.26 20.16
C GLU A 847 8.76 35.78 20.94
N LYS A 848 9.97 35.42 20.50
CA LYS A 848 11.24 35.89 21.08
C LYS A 848 11.32 37.41 21.11
N LEU A 849 10.98 38.03 19.98
CA LEU A 849 11.00 39.48 19.83
C LEU A 849 10.06 40.13 20.84
N ILE A 850 8.83 39.65 20.94
CA ILE A 850 7.81 40.17 21.87
C ILE A 850 8.28 40.04 23.33
N LEU A 851 8.87 38.91 23.73
CA LEU A 851 9.39 38.71 25.09
C LEU A 851 10.63 39.56 25.42
N SER A 852 11.49 39.83 24.44
CA SER A 852 12.76 40.56 24.63
C SER A 852 12.63 42.08 24.74
N SER A 853 11.41 42.62 24.71
CA SER A 853 11.15 44.04 24.50
C SER A 853 11.42 44.89 25.75
N GLN A 854 12.57 45.58 25.80
CA GLN A 854 12.92 46.58 26.84
C GLN A 854 13.23 48.00 26.30
N GLU A 855 13.25 48.23 24.98
CA GLU A 855 13.58 49.56 24.40
C GLU A 855 12.69 49.96 23.21
N ASN A 856 12.44 51.26 23.06
CA ASN A 856 11.68 51.96 21.99
C ASN A 856 10.41 51.24 21.48
N LYS A 857 9.27 51.61 22.08
CA LYS A 857 7.93 51.06 21.81
C LYS A 857 7.55 51.04 20.32
N LEU A 858 7.90 52.07 19.55
CA LEU A 858 7.54 52.14 18.12
C LEU A 858 8.29 51.09 17.30
N LYS A 859 9.63 51.06 17.43
CA LYS A 859 10.49 50.13 16.69
C LYS A 859 10.12 48.67 16.97
N VAL A 860 9.86 48.34 18.23
CA VAL A 860 9.42 46.99 18.63
C VAL A 860 8.09 46.61 17.98
N LEU A 861 7.10 47.52 17.96
CA LEU A 861 5.80 47.26 17.33
C LEU A 861 5.91 47.07 15.82
N LEU A 862 6.73 47.88 15.14
CA LEU A 862 6.98 47.72 13.71
C LEU A 862 7.69 46.40 13.39
N GLN A 863 8.71 46.03 14.18
CA GLN A 863 9.39 44.75 14.03
C GLN A 863 8.45 43.57 14.31
N ALA A 864 7.60 43.65 15.34
CA ALA A 864 6.60 42.63 15.66
C ALA A 864 5.57 42.48 14.54
N ALA A 865 5.14 43.59 13.93
CA ALA A 865 4.25 43.57 12.78
C ALA A 865 4.89 42.87 11.57
N GLN A 866 6.15 43.16 11.27
CA GLN A 866 6.89 42.54 10.17
C GLN A 866 7.15 41.05 10.40
N GLU A 867 7.50 40.65 11.63
CA GLU A 867 7.70 39.23 11.99
C GLU A 867 6.37 38.46 11.94
N ALA A 868 5.27 39.03 12.45
CA ALA A 868 3.95 38.41 12.35
C ALA A 868 3.50 38.26 10.89
N ALA A 869 3.75 39.28 10.04
CA ALA A 869 3.51 39.17 8.60
C ALA A 869 4.37 38.05 7.98
N ARG A 870 5.63 37.92 8.41
CA ARG A 870 6.53 36.85 7.96
C ARG A 870 6.03 35.47 8.37
N VAL A 871 5.53 35.29 9.60
CA VAL A 871 4.92 34.04 10.07
C VAL A 871 3.72 33.65 9.19
N SER A 872 2.85 34.62 8.88
CA SER A 872 1.71 34.41 7.97
C SER A 872 2.14 33.95 6.57
N ASP A 873 3.17 34.58 6.00
CA ASP A 873 3.70 34.23 4.67
C ASP A 873 4.27 32.81 4.64
N VAL A 874 5.05 32.40 5.65
CA VAL A 874 5.63 31.06 5.67
C VAL A 874 4.58 29.97 5.90
N TYR A 875 3.54 30.22 6.70
CA TYR A 875 2.40 29.29 6.81
C TYR A 875 1.56 29.24 5.52
N SER A 876 1.45 30.34 4.77
CA SER A 876 0.83 30.34 3.44
C SER A 876 1.59 29.44 2.46
N LEU A 877 2.93 29.43 2.52
CA LEU A 877 3.75 28.50 1.73
C LEU A 877 3.56 27.04 2.17
N VAL A 878 3.28 26.78 3.44
CA VAL A 878 2.92 25.44 3.93
C VAL A 878 1.57 25.01 3.34
N LEU A 879 0.57 25.89 3.32
CA LEU A 879 -0.74 25.60 2.74
C LEU A 879 -0.64 25.30 1.23
N GLN A 880 0.20 26.04 0.51
CA GLN A 880 0.51 25.75 -0.90
C GLN A 880 1.12 24.36 -1.06
N ALA A 881 2.07 23.99 -0.19
CA ALA A 881 2.68 22.66 -0.22
C ALA A 881 1.67 21.55 0.10
N MET A 882 0.77 21.76 1.07
CA MET A 882 -0.33 20.83 1.38
C MET A 882 -1.34 20.69 0.23
N SER A 883 -1.48 21.70 -0.62
CA SER A 883 -2.46 21.74 -1.72
C SER A 883 -1.96 21.09 -3.02
N VAL A 884 -0.71 20.60 -3.06
CA VAL A 884 -0.18 19.85 -4.20
C VAL A 884 -1.07 18.62 -4.45
N PRO A 885 -1.43 18.27 -5.71
CA PRO A 885 -2.41 17.20 -5.99
C PRO A 885 -2.13 15.86 -5.30
N LEU A 886 -0.86 15.54 -5.09
CA LEU A 886 -0.44 14.31 -4.40
C LEU A 886 -0.74 14.34 -2.89
N LEU A 887 -0.77 15.52 -2.26
CA LEU A 887 -0.92 15.71 -0.81
C LEU A 887 -2.31 16.21 -0.39
N LYS A 888 -3.08 16.81 -1.31
CA LYS A 888 -4.34 17.51 -1.03
C LYS A 888 -5.36 16.69 -0.22
N ASP A 889 -5.49 15.40 -0.53
CA ASP A 889 -6.42 14.47 0.15
C ASP A 889 -5.72 13.55 1.16
N TYR A 890 -4.41 13.73 1.33
CA TYR A 890 -3.55 12.90 2.17
C TYR A 890 -3.23 13.55 3.51
N VAL A 891 -3.07 14.88 3.55
CA VAL A 891 -2.84 15.63 4.79
C VAL A 891 -4.14 15.76 5.60
N PRO A 892 -4.12 15.49 6.92
CA PRO A 892 -5.31 15.66 7.77
C PRO A 892 -5.92 17.06 7.70
N PHE A 893 -7.26 17.11 7.64
CA PHE A 893 -7.99 18.39 7.61
C PHE A 893 -7.75 19.24 8.87
N SER A 894 -7.46 18.60 10.01
CA SER A 894 -7.07 19.27 11.26
C SER A 894 -5.78 20.09 11.09
N TRP A 895 -4.79 19.56 10.37
CA TRP A 895 -3.52 20.24 10.09
C TRP A 895 -3.70 21.39 9.11
N ILE A 896 -4.46 21.16 8.02
CA ILE A 896 -4.77 22.21 7.05
C ILE A 896 -5.49 23.38 7.75
N SER A 897 -6.51 23.06 8.56
CA SER A 897 -7.26 24.04 9.34
C SER A 897 -6.36 24.80 10.31
N MET A 898 -5.47 24.11 11.04
CA MET A 898 -4.53 24.76 11.97
C MET A 898 -3.60 25.74 11.24
N VAL A 899 -3.05 25.34 10.08
CA VAL A 899 -2.18 26.20 9.27
C VAL A 899 -2.94 27.42 8.76
N GLN A 900 -4.20 27.26 8.34
CA GLN A 900 -5.05 28.39 7.94
C GLN A 900 -5.36 29.33 9.12
N VAL A 901 -5.73 28.79 10.29
CA VAL A 901 -5.95 29.56 11.52
C VAL A 901 -4.70 30.38 11.87
N LYS A 902 -3.52 29.76 11.89
CA LYS A 902 -2.26 30.47 12.15
C LYS A 902 -1.96 31.52 11.09
N THR A 903 -2.19 31.22 9.81
CA THR A 903 -2.00 32.18 8.72
C THR A 903 -2.82 33.45 8.94
N HIS A 904 -4.11 33.30 9.25
CA HIS A 904 -5.02 34.43 9.49
C HIS A 904 -4.74 35.15 10.81
N HIS A 905 -4.46 34.41 11.88
CA HIS A 905 -4.13 34.97 13.19
C HIS A 905 -2.88 35.84 13.15
N PHE A 906 -1.77 35.35 12.59
CA PHE A 906 -0.54 36.15 12.49
C PHE A 906 -0.67 37.31 11.49
N ARG A 907 -1.51 37.19 10.46
CA ARG A 907 -1.86 38.32 9.58
C ARG A 907 -2.62 39.41 10.33
N ALA A 908 -3.53 39.01 11.21
CA ALA A 908 -4.28 39.93 12.06
C ALA A 908 -3.36 40.61 13.09
N LEU A 909 -2.48 39.86 13.75
CA LEU A 909 -1.47 40.40 14.67
C LEU A 909 -0.55 41.42 13.98
N ALA A 910 -0.15 41.17 12.74
CA ALA A 910 0.64 42.13 11.97
C ALA A 910 -0.09 43.48 11.87
N HIS A 911 -1.35 43.46 11.43
CA HIS A 911 -2.18 44.67 11.33
C HIS A 911 -2.46 45.31 12.69
N TYR A 912 -2.68 44.53 13.74
CA TYR A 912 -2.84 45.03 15.10
C TYR A 912 -1.59 45.79 15.57
N HIS A 913 -0.41 45.22 15.40
CA HIS A 913 0.84 45.85 15.80
C HIS A 913 1.14 47.13 15.01
N THR A 914 0.86 47.15 13.69
CA THR A 914 0.96 48.38 12.89
C THR A 914 -0.04 49.44 13.36
N ALA A 915 -1.28 49.06 13.70
CA ALA A 915 -2.25 50.00 14.27
C ALA A 915 -1.79 50.55 15.62
N ALA A 916 -1.31 49.69 16.52
CA ALA A 916 -0.75 50.11 17.81
C ALA A 916 0.44 51.06 17.62
N ALA A 917 1.32 50.82 16.64
CA ALA A 917 2.42 51.71 16.29
C ALA A 917 1.93 53.08 15.81
N LEU A 918 0.89 53.12 14.97
CA LEU A 918 0.29 54.36 14.45
C LEU A 918 -0.41 55.18 15.55
N CYS A 919 -0.98 54.52 16.57
CA CYS A 919 -1.85 55.16 17.56
C CYS A 919 -1.15 55.46 18.89
N ASP A 920 -0.39 54.51 19.42
CA ASP A 920 0.14 54.55 20.79
C ASP A 920 1.54 55.17 20.89
N CYS A 921 2.14 55.56 19.78
CA CYS A 921 3.46 56.20 19.69
C CYS A 921 3.38 57.68 19.30
N SER A 922 2.24 58.33 19.51
CA SER A 922 1.93 59.72 19.14
C SER A 922 2.67 60.81 19.94
N GLY A 923 3.55 60.46 20.88
CA GLY A 923 4.36 61.40 21.66
C GLY A 923 5.80 61.50 21.17
N PHE A 924 6.06 62.27 20.11
CA PHE A 924 7.43 62.61 19.68
C PHE A 924 8.07 63.52 20.73
N GLN A 925 8.80 62.96 21.68
CA GLN A 925 9.56 63.76 22.65
C GLN A 925 10.84 64.38 22.04
N ASP A 926 11.19 64.03 20.80
CA ASP A 926 12.40 64.51 20.11
C ASP A 926 12.11 64.81 18.63
N LYS A 927 12.22 66.08 18.22
CA LYS A 927 11.90 66.52 16.83
C LYS A 927 12.85 65.93 15.79
N ASP A 928 14.04 65.47 16.20
CA ASP A 928 15.04 64.90 15.29
C ASP A 928 14.73 63.45 14.87
N ASN A 929 13.82 62.74 15.56
CA ASN A 929 13.42 61.35 15.23
C ASN A 929 12.08 61.23 14.48
N GLU A 930 11.27 62.30 14.42
CA GLU A 930 9.91 62.27 13.85
C GLU A 930 9.88 61.89 12.35
N GLU A 931 10.81 62.44 11.56
CA GLU A 931 10.93 62.14 10.13
C GLU A 931 11.35 60.69 9.88
N GLY A 932 12.24 60.15 10.73
CA GLY A 932 12.68 58.75 10.67
C GLY A 932 11.56 57.77 11.00
N ASP A 933 10.77 58.10 12.02
CA ASP A 933 9.63 57.30 12.48
C ASP A 933 8.49 57.28 11.45
N ILE A 934 8.17 58.42 10.82
CA ILE A 934 7.18 58.50 9.74
C ILE A 934 7.65 57.70 8.52
N LYS A 935 8.93 57.81 8.15
CA LYS A 935 9.50 57.00 7.07
C LYS A 935 9.41 55.51 7.36
N ALA A 936 9.67 55.08 8.59
CA ALA A 936 9.52 53.69 9.00
C ALA A 936 8.05 53.22 8.92
N LEU A 937 7.10 54.09 9.28
CA LEU A 937 5.66 53.84 9.17
C LEU A 937 5.15 53.76 7.73
N ILE A 938 5.82 54.39 6.76
CA ILE A 938 5.49 54.24 5.33
C ILE A 938 6.12 52.96 4.77
N GLN A 939 7.38 52.70 5.13
CA GLN A 939 8.15 51.56 4.61
C GLN A 939 7.63 50.21 5.10
N ILE A 940 6.84 50.16 6.17
CA ILE A 940 6.24 48.91 6.64
C ILE A 940 5.16 48.38 5.70
N HIS A 941 4.62 49.17 4.77
CA HIS A 941 3.58 48.74 3.85
C HIS A 941 4.16 48.26 2.52
N THR A 942 3.51 47.24 1.93
CA THR A 942 3.82 46.72 0.59
C THR A 942 3.55 47.72 -0.54
N ARG A 943 2.62 48.66 -0.30
CA ARG A 943 2.30 49.80 -1.17
C ARG A 943 2.14 51.04 -0.31
N GLU A 944 2.54 52.19 -0.82
CA GLU A 944 2.35 53.45 -0.10
C GLU A 944 0.85 53.71 0.13
N PRO A 945 0.45 54.16 1.34
CA PRO A 945 -0.93 54.53 1.61
C PRO A 945 -1.31 55.76 0.78
N GLU A 946 -2.12 55.55 -0.27
CA GLU A 946 -2.52 56.61 -1.20
C GLU A 946 -3.27 57.75 -0.48
N LYS A 947 -2.84 59.00 -0.73
CA LYS A 947 -3.52 60.24 -0.31
C LYS A 947 -3.59 60.50 1.21
N LEU A 948 -2.71 59.92 2.01
CA LEU A 948 -2.62 60.20 3.45
C LEU A 948 -1.33 60.96 3.79
N ASN A 949 -1.44 62.03 4.57
CA ASN A 949 -0.30 62.74 5.14
C ASN A 949 -0.02 62.20 6.56
N LEU A 950 0.94 61.29 6.71
CA LEU A 950 1.26 60.75 8.03
C LEU A 950 1.92 61.76 8.99
N HIS A 951 2.19 63.01 8.58
CA HIS A 951 2.47 64.09 9.55
C HIS A 951 1.20 64.56 10.26
N ASP A 952 0.01 64.36 9.67
CA ASP A 952 -1.28 64.68 10.28
C ASP A 952 -1.71 63.56 11.25
N PRO A 953 -1.93 63.87 12.55
CA PRO A 953 -2.48 62.92 13.52
C PRO A 953 -3.82 62.30 13.10
N GLU A 954 -4.64 63.04 12.35
CA GLU A 954 -5.94 62.57 11.83
C GLU A 954 -5.77 61.45 10.80
N ASP A 955 -4.87 61.63 9.83
CA ASP A 955 -4.57 60.64 8.80
C ASP A 955 -3.87 59.39 9.39
N LYS A 956 -2.99 59.58 10.40
CA LYS A 956 -2.44 58.47 11.21
C LYS A 956 -3.54 57.68 11.91
N ARG A 957 -4.51 58.36 12.54
CA ARG A 957 -5.66 57.71 13.19
C ARG A 957 -6.50 56.93 12.18
N ARG A 958 -6.82 57.52 11.03
CA ARG A 958 -7.61 56.87 9.97
C ARG A 958 -6.92 55.62 9.42
N LEU A 959 -5.62 55.68 9.17
CA LEU A 959 -4.85 54.52 8.74
C LEU A 959 -4.78 53.43 9.83
N GLY A 960 -4.59 53.82 11.10
CA GLY A 960 -4.63 52.91 12.25
C GLY A 960 -5.98 52.20 12.38
N LYS A 961 -7.09 52.95 12.23
CA LYS A 961 -8.46 52.42 12.26
C LYS A 961 -8.70 51.43 11.12
N ALA A 962 -8.24 51.74 9.91
CA ALA A 962 -8.32 50.83 8.76
C ALA A 962 -7.54 49.52 9.00
N HIS A 963 -6.37 49.59 9.63
CA HIS A 963 -5.61 48.40 10.02
C HIS A 963 -6.31 47.57 11.10
N LEU A 964 -6.92 48.19 12.12
CA LEU A 964 -7.69 47.47 13.14
C LEU A 964 -8.89 46.74 12.54
N ARG A 965 -9.62 47.34 11.58
CA ARG A 965 -10.68 46.64 10.85
C ARG A 965 -10.16 45.40 10.15
N LYS A 966 -9.04 45.54 9.44
CA LYS A 966 -8.40 44.41 8.76
C LYS A 966 -7.93 43.35 9.76
N ALA A 967 -7.45 43.74 10.94
CA ALA A 967 -7.11 42.81 12.02
C ALA A 967 -8.35 42.07 12.55
N ILE A 968 -9.45 42.76 12.83
CA ILE A 968 -10.72 42.18 13.31
C ILE A 968 -11.24 41.16 12.29
N ILE A 969 -11.40 41.54 11.02
CA ILE A 969 -11.89 40.63 9.96
C ILE A 969 -11.03 39.36 9.86
N ARG A 970 -9.71 39.49 10.01
CA ARG A 970 -8.79 38.34 9.94
C ARG A 970 -8.85 37.48 11.21
N HIS A 971 -9.03 38.07 12.39
CA HIS A 971 -9.27 37.33 13.63
C HIS A 971 -10.62 36.60 13.63
N GLU A 972 -11.68 37.24 13.13
CA GLU A 972 -12.98 36.60 12.92
C GLU A 972 -12.88 35.40 11.97
N GLU A 973 -12.12 35.55 10.89
CA GLU A 973 -11.87 34.43 9.97
C GLU A 973 -11.08 33.30 10.63
N ALA A 974 -10.08 33.61 11.46
CA ALA A 974 -9.37 32.62 12.26
C ALA A 974 -10.30 31.89 13.25
N LEU A 975 -11.17 32.61 13.95
CA LEU A 975 -12.19 32.06 14.85
C LEU A 975 -13.22 31.22 14.10
N ARG A 976 -13.62 31.63 12.89
CA ARG A 976 -14.52 30.88 12.01
C ARG A 976 -13.90 29.54 11.58
N LEU A 977 -12.65 29.57 11.12
CA LEU A 977 -11.91 28.37 10.71
C LEU A 977 -11.68 27.41 11.89
N HIS A 978 -11.31 27.94 13.05
CA HIS A 978 -11.26 27.21 14.32
C HIS A 978 -12.62 26.57 14.64
N GLY A 979 -13.70 27.34 14.55
CA GLY A 979 -15.06 26.91 14.85
C GLY A 979 -15.58 25.82 13.91
N ILE A 980 -15.08 25.71 12.68
CA ILE A 980 -15.48 24.67 11.71
C ILE A 980 -14.78 23.34 12.00
N CYS A 981 -13.54 23.36 12.50
CA CYS A 981 -12.75 22.14 12.74
C CYS A 981 -12.99 21.55 14.12
N LYS A 982 -13.47 20.31 14.20
CA LYS A 982 -13.83 19.65 15.46
C LYS A 982 -12.66 19.49 16.44
N MET A 983 -11.47 19.12 15.97
CA MET A 983 -10.31 19.00 16.87
C MET A 983 -9.81 20.31 17.40
N LEU A 984 -9.83 21.35 16.57
CA LEU A 984 -9.36 22.66 17.03
C LEU A 984 -10.24 23.15 18.18
N ARG A 985 -11.56 22.88 18.12
CA ARG A 985 -12.48 23.17 19.23
C ARG A 985 -12.24 22.38 20.52
N LYS A 986 -11.47 21.30 20.49
CA LYS A 986 -11.06 20.57 21.73
C LYS A 986 -9.81 21.18 22.36
N MET A 987 -9.16 22.15 21.70
CA MET A 987 -7.98 22.83 22.19
C MET A 987 -8.40 24.14 22.86
N ASP A 988 -8.89 24.06 24.10
CA ASP A 988 -9.43 25.22 24.83
C ASP A 988 -8.49 26.43 24.83
N LEU A 989 -7.18 26.18 25.02
CA LEU A 989 -6.13 27.20 24.96
C LEU A 989 -6.06 27.94 23.62
N LEU A 990 -6.31 27.27 22.50
CA LEU A 990 -6.31 27.91 21.17
C LEU A 990 -7.50 28.87 21.05
N GLN A 991 -8.68 28.46 21.52
CA GLN A 991 -9.86 29.31 21.53
C GLN A 991 -9.65 30.55 22.41
N GLU A 992 -9.07 30.37 23.60
CA GLU A 992 -8.76 31.46 24.52
C GLU A 992 -7.81 32.49 23.89
N VAL A 993 -6.72 32.04 23.25
CA VAL A 993 -5.76 32.92 22.57
C VAL A 993 -6.42 33.68 21.41
N LEU A 994 -7.21 33.01 20.57
CA LEU A 994 -7.89 33.65 19.44
C LEU A 994 -8.95 34.65 19.91
N ALA A 995 -9.75 34.30 20.92
CA ALA A 995 -10.75 35.18 21.49
C ALA A 995 -10.12 36.40 22.17
N HIS A 996 -9.05 36.19 22.95
CA HIS A 996 -8.35 37.28 23.63
C HIS A 996 -7.76 38.29 22.63
N THR A 997 -7.08 37.81 21.58
CA THR A 997 -6.48 38.68 20.56
C THR A 997 -7.51 39.38 19.68
N HIS A 998 -8.65 38.75 19.42
CA HIS A 998 -9.81 39.37 18.78
C HIS A 998 -10.41 40.48 19.64
N SER A 999 -10.74 40.21 20.92
CA SER A 999 -11.27 41.22 21.85
C SER A 999 -10.33 42.41 21.99
N ARG A 1000 -9.02 42.17 22.09
CA ARG A 1000 -8.01 43.23 22.16
C ARG A 1000 -8.00 44.13 20.91
N SER A 1001 -8.35 43.58 19.75
CA SER A 1001 -8.47 44.35 18.51
C SER A 1001 -9.77 45.17 18.47
N LEU A 1002 -10.88 44.60 18.96
CA LEU A 1002 -12.17 45.27 19.09
C LEU A 1002 -12.13 46.43 20.07
N GLU A 1003 -11.61 46.21 21.29
CA GLU A 1003 -11.46 47.24 22.32
C GLU A 1003 -10.66 48.42 21.77
N LYS A 1004 -9.52 48.15 21.13
CA LYS A 1004 -8.68 49.18 20.51
C LYS A 1004 -9.38 49.93 19.37
N TYR A 1005 -10.22 49.23 18.60
CA TYR A 1005 -11.00 49.85 17.54
C TYR A 1005 -12.09 50.77 18.11
N SER A 1006 -12.78 50.33 19.17
CA SER A 1006 -13.80 51.13 19.87
C SER A 1006 -13.20 52.37 20.56
N GLU A 1007 -11.97 52.28 21.09
CA GLU A 1007 -11.24 53.46 21.60
C GLU A 1007 -11.04 54.55 20.53
N MET A 1008 -11.06 54.19 19.25
CA MET A 1008 -10.75 55.09 18.12
C MET A 1008 -11.98 55.56 17.34
N ASP A 1009 -13.17 55.07 17.67
CA ASP A 1009 -14.42 55.39 16.96
C ASP A 1009 -14.94 56.78 17.35
N GLN A 1010 -15.20 57.66 16.37
CA GLN A 1010 -15.73 59.01 16.59
C GLN A 1010 -17.04 59.22 15.82
N GLU A 1011 -17.93 60.08 16.34
CA GLU A 1011 -19.27 60.33 15.76
C GLU A 1011 -19.23 60.88 14.31
N ASP A 1012 -18.12 61.48 13.88
CA ASP A 1012 -17.95 62.15 12.57
C ASP A 1012 -17.09 61.37 11.55
N ASP A 1013 -16.94 60.04 11.68
CA ASP A 1013 -16.18 59.20 10.75
C ASP A 1013 -16.91 58.93 9.40
N PHE A 1014 -17.35 59.97 8.69
CA PHE A 1014 -18.06 59.89 7.40
C PHE A 1014 -17.14 59.59 6.18
N CYS A 1015 -15.82 59.71 6.33
CA CYS A 1015 -14.82 59.49 5.27
C CYS A 1015 -13.82 58.41 5.68
N GLU A 1016 -14.23 57.15 5.57
CA GLU A 1016 -13.41 56.01 5.97
C GLU A 1016 -12.52 55.53 4.82
N LEU A 1017 -11.26 55.19 5.11
CA LEU A 1017 -10.39 54.53 4.14
C LEU A 1017 -10.97 53.14 3.81
N ALA A 1018 -11.18 52.87 2.52
CA ALA A 1018 -11.84 51.63 2.09
C ALA A 1018 -11.06 50.35 2.46
N GLU A 1019 -9.72 50.37 2.42
CA GLU A 1019 -8.90 49.23 2.82
C GLU A 1019 -7.47 49.62 3.21
N ALA A 1020 -6.95 49.07 4.32
CA ALA A 1020 -5.56 49.27 4.71
C ALA A 1020 -4.57 48.46 3.82
N PRO A 1021 -3.41 49.03 3.46
CA PRO A 1021 -2.34 48.30 2.75
C PRO A 1021 -1.86 47.06 3.52
N ASP A 1022 -1.32 46.09 2.79
CA ASP A 1022 -0.68 44.92 3.39
C ASP A 1022 0.70 45.26 3.95
N ILE A 1023 1.11 44.57 5.01
CA ILE A 1023 2.40 44.78 5.70
C ILE A 1023 3.50 44.01 4.99
N GLN A 1024 4.63 44.68 4.72
CA GLN A 1024 5.83 44.07 4.17
C GLN A 1024 6.45 43.14 5.22
N SER A 1025 6.59 41.86 4.87
CA SER A 1025 7.21 40.90 5.77
C SER A 1025 8.72 41.08 5.84
N HIS A 1026 9.26 40.99 7.05
CA HIS A 1026 10.70 41.04 7.31
C HIS A 1026 11.01 40.19 8.55
N THR A 1027 12.23 39.64 8.62
CA THR A 1027 12.66 38.88 9.81
C THR A 1027 14.06 39.25 10.26
N GLN A 1028 14.22 39.37 11.56
CA GLN A 1028 15.47 39.62 12.28
C GLN A 1028 16.37 38.37 12.30
N GLN A 1029 15.77 37.17 12.33
CA GLN A 1029 16.50 35.91 12.38
C GLN A 1029 15.98 34.95 11.32
N LYS A 1030 16.77 34.73 10.26
CA LYS A 1030 16.45 33.72 9.25
C LYS A 1030 16.61 32.31 9.86
N PRO A 1031 15.64 31.39 9.62
CA PRO A 1031 15.80 30.00 10.00
C PRO A 1031 17.02 29.36 9.34
N ASP A 1032 17.91 28.79 10.15
CA ASP A 1032 19.10 28.04 9.74
C ASP A 1032 18.83 26.53 9.83
N ILE A 1033 18.74 25.82 8.72
CA ILE A 1033 18.38 24.39 8.69
C ILE A 1033 19.61 23.55 9.05
N ARG A 1034 19.54 22.78 10.14
CA ARG A 1034 20.68 22.01 10.68
C ARG A 1034 20.56 20.52 10.36
N ALA A 1035 21.32 20.04 9.38
CA ALA A 1035 21.36 18.63 9.03
C ALA A 1035 21.85 17.76 10.21
N PRO A 1036 21.43 16.48 10.31
CA PRO A 1036 21.92 15.57 11.34
C PRO A 1036 23.45 15.40 11.25
N ASP A 1037 24.14 15.62 12.36
CA ASP A 1037 25.58 15.36 12.48
C ASP A 1037 25.82 13.99 13.10
N PHE A 1038 26.03 12.99 12.23
CA PHE A 1038 26.29 11.61 12.67
C PHE A 1038 27.64 11.42 13.35
N SER A 1039 28.54 12.41 13.33
CA SER A 1039 29.85 12.32 13.98
C SER A 1039 29.81 12.55 15.49
N VAL A 1040 28.71 13.11 16.00
CA VAL A 1040 28.45 13.31 17.43
C VAL A 1040 28.41 11.98 18.17
N VAL A 1041 27.78 10.98 17.57
CA VAL A 1041 27.66 9.63 18.14
C VAL A 1041 28.61 8.68 17.40
N ARG A 1042 29.85 8.58 17.87
CA ARG A 1042 30.81 7.63 17.32
C ARG A 1042 30.47 6.22 17.77
N VAL A 1043 30.39 5.30 16.82
CA VAL A 1043 30.15 3.89 17.10
C VAL A 1043 31.26 3.03 16.52
N THR A 1044 31.60 1.94 17.21
CA THR A 1044 32.50 0.90 16.73
C THR A 1044 31.69 -0.21 16.08
N ASP A 1045 32.23 -0.85 15.04
CA ASP A 1045 31.58 -2.00 14.41
C ASP A 1045 31.35 -3.13 15.42
N ILE A 1046 30.09 -3.44 15.72
CA ILE A 1046 29.72 -4.54 16.63
C ILE A 1046 30.31 -5.87 16.14
N PHE A 1047 30.44 -6.07 14.83
CA PHE A 1047 30.96 -7.29 14.24
C PHE A 1047 32.46 -7.18 13.88
N HIS A 1048 33.23 -6.34 14.58
CA HIS A 1048 34.65 -6.11 14.27
C HIS A 1048 35.49 -7.42 14.26
N ARG A 1049 35.12 -8.41 15.08
CA ARG A 1049 35.79 -9.71 15.17
C ARG A 1049 35.75 -10.54 13.88
N LEU A 1050 34.91 -10.19 12.90
CA LEU A 1050 34.93 -10.84 11.58
C LEU A 1050 36.17 -10.47 10.75
N GLY A 1051 36.89 -9.40 11.12
CA GLY A 1051 38.11 -8.93 10.46
C GLY A 1051 37.97 -7.54 9.85
N PRO A 1052 39.02 -6.94 9.27
CA PRO A 1052 38.96 -5.60 8.69
C PRO A 1052 37.99 -5.46 7.50
N LEU A 1053 37.16 -4.42 7.49
CA LEU A 1053 36.13 -4.18 6.45
C LEU A 1053 36.68 -4.03 5.03
N SER A 1054 37.94 -3.61 4.89
CA SER A 1054 38.63 -3.49 3.60
C SER A 1054 38.66 -4.82 2.83
N VAL A 1055 38.67 -5.94 3.57
CA VAL A 1055 38.74 -7.29 3.01
C VAL A 1055 37.50 -8.11 3.38
N PHE A 1056 37.12 -8.14 4.67
CA PHE A 1056 36.04 -8.95 5.23
C PHE A 1056 34.68 -8.22 5.15
N SER A 1057 34.19 -8.02 3.92
CA SER A 1057 32.90 -7.40 3.63
C SER A 1057 32.03 -8.31 2.76
N ALA A 1058 30.71 -8.16 2.84
CA ALA A 1058 29.74 -8.81 1.95
C ALA A 1058 29.92 -8.46 0.45
N ARG A 1059 30.65 -7.38 0.15
CA ARG A 1059 30.96 -6.97 -1.24
C ARG A 1059 32.10 -7.78 -1.85
N ASN A 1060 32.98 -8.34 -1.02
CA ASN A 1060 34.13 -9.10 -1.46
C ASN A 1060 33.80 -10.60 -1.44
N ARG A 1061 34.37 -11.36 -2.39
CA ARG A 1061 34.35 -12.83 -2.37
C ARG A 1061 35.77 -13.35 -2.26
N TRP A 1062 35.97 -14.39 -1.46
CA TRP A 1062 37.29 -14.97 -1.25
C TRP A 1062 37.21 -16.50 -1.13
N ILE A 1063 38.35 -17.14 -1.35
CA ILE A 1063 38.55 -18.56 -1.07
C ILE A 1063 39.51 -18.66 0.11
N ARG A 1064 39.12 -19.41 1.15
CA ARG A 1064 40.00 -19.79 2.25
C ARG A 1064 40.90 -20.95 1.81
N ARG A 1065 42.19 -20.86 2.13
CA ARG A 1065 43.17 -21.90 1.85
C ARG A 1065 44.09 -22.08 3.04
N SER A 1066 44.47 -23.34 3.31
CA SER A 1066 45.51 -23.68 4.26
C SER A 1066 46.77 -24.02 3.50
N VAL A 1067 47.89 -23.40 3.87
CA VAL A 1067 49.19 -23.52 3.23
C VAL A 1067 50.21 -23.89 4.30
N CYS A 1068 50.91 -25.00 4.12
CA CYS A 1068 51.95 -25.44 5.06
C CYS A 1068 53.33 -25.10 4.49
N LEU A 1069 54.04 -24.18 5.13
CA LEU A 1069 55.36 -23.72 4.71
C LEU A 1069 56.45 -24.43 5.51
N ILE A 1070 57.49 -24.89 4.81
CA ILE A 1070 58.72 -25.37 5.42
C ILE A 1070 59.83 -24.39 5.06
N ARG A 1071 60.61 -23.96 6.05
CA ARG A 1071 61.69 -22.98 5.86
C ARG A 1071 62.84 -23.65 5.11
N GLY A 1072 63.23 -23.08 3.96
CA GLY A 1072 64.38 -23.53 3.16
C GLY A 1072 65.65 -22.74 3.45
N GLU A 1073 66.76 -23.11 2.83
CA GLU A 1073 68.07 -22.44 3.01
C GLU A 1073 68.07 -20.95 2.66
N ALA A 1074 67.20 -20.53 1.71
CA ALA A 1074 67.01 -19.13 1.29
C ALA A 1074 65.85 -18.40 2.02
N GLY A 1075 65.31 -18.98 3.10
CA GLY A 1075 64.19 -18.41 3.87
C GLY A 1075 62.81 -18.96 3.44
N LEU A 1076 61.76 -18.13 3.57
CA LEU A 1076 60.37 -18.50 3.25
C LEU A 1076 59.95 -18.17 1.79
N GLY A 1077 60.81 -17.51 1.01
CA GLY A 1077 60.53 -17.23 -0.40
C GLY A 1077 59.30 -16.34 -0.67
N LEU A 1078 58.92 -15.47 0.27
CA LEU A 1078 57.76 -14.57 0.16
C LEU A 1078 58.08 -13.17 0.66
N THR A 1079 57.31 -12.18 0.18
CA THR A 1079 57.36 -10.78 0.63
C THR A 1079 55.97 -10.35 1.10
N LEU A 1080 55.91 -9.57 2.18
CA LEU A 1080 54.67 -9.07 2.77
C LEU A 1080 54.55 -7.55 2.55
N ARG A 1081 53.33 -7.05 2.45
CA ARG A 1081 53.02 -5.62 2.31
C ARG A 1081 51.68 -5.29 2.97
N GLY A 1082 51.51 -4.03 3.36
CA GLY A 1082 50.27 -3.52 3.93
C GLY A 1082 50.08 -3.95 5.38
N ASP A 1083 49.10 -3.32 6.02
CA ASP A 1083 48.68 -3.60 7.39
C ASP A 1083 47.43 -4.49 7.37
N SER A 1084 46.76 -4.61 8.52
CA SER A 1084 45.69 -5.56 8.79
C SER A 1084 44.56 -5.63 7.73
N PRO A 1085 44.33 -6.80 7.08
CA PRO A 1085 45.14 -8.03 7.14
C PRO A 1085 46.36 -7.94 6.22
N VAL A 1086 47.49 -8.46 6.67
CA VAL A 1086 48.77 -8.38 5.93
C VAL A 1086 48.69 -9.16 4.61
N LEU A 1087 49.11 -8.52 3.51
CA LEU A 1087 49.07 -9.05 2.15
C LEU A 1087 50.41 -9.69 1.76
N VAL A 1088 50.36 -10.83 1.07
CA VAL A 1088 51.49 -11.42 0.37
C VAL A 1088 51.70 -10.66 -0.94
N ALA A 1089 52.74 -9.84 -0.96
CA ALA A 1089 53.06 -8.93 -2.06
C ALA A 1089 53.75 -9.63 -3.24
N GLY A 1090 54.45 -10.72 -2.96
CA GLY A 1090 55.21 -11.44 -3.97
C GLY A 1090 55.73 -12.77 -3.42
N VAL A 1091 55.66 -13.81 -4.24
CA VAL A 1091 56.13 -15.17 -3.98
C VAL A 1091 57.24 -15.49 -4.98
N LEU A 1092 58.38 -15.95 -4.48
CA LEU A 1092 59.54 -16.29 -5.31
C LEU A 1092 59.23 -17.54 -6.15
N PRO A 1093 59.30 -17.48 -7.50
CA PRO A 1093 59.08 -18.64 -8.35
C PRO A 1093 60.07 -19.77 -8.05
N GLY A 1094 59.56 -20.98 -7.80
CA GLY A 1094 60.38 -22.14 -7.40
C GLY A 1094 60.91 -22.09 -5.96
N GLY A 1095 60.51 -21.11 -5.16
CA GLY A 1095 60.79 -21.07 -3.72
C GLY A 1095 59.77 -21.86 -2.89
N CYS A 1096 60.08 -22.11 -1.62
CA CYS A 1096 59.25 -22.91 -0.71
C CYS A 1096 57.80 -22.38 -0.56
N ALA A 1097 57.57 -21.06 -0.59
CA ALA A 1097 56.21 -20.51 -0.60
C ALA A 1097 55.42 -20.81 -1.88
N ALA A 1098 56.07 -20.82 -3.05
CA ALA A 1098 55.43 -21.19 -4.30
C ALA A 1098 55.08 -22.68 -4.32
N GLU A 1099 56.00 -23.54 -3.85
CA GLU A 1099 55.81 -24.99 -3.78
C GLU A 1099 54.69 -25.39 -2.81
N ALA A 1100 54.55 -24.67 -1.70
CA ALA A 1100 53.44 -24.84 -0.75
C ALA A 1100 52.09 -24.32 -1.29
N GLY A 1101 52.09 -23.59 -2.41
CA GLY A 1101 50.88 -23.07 -3.05
C GLY A 1101 50.44 -21.67 -2.59
N LEU A 1102 51.30 -20.90 -1.92
CA LEU A 1102 51.04 -19.49 -1.62
C LEU A 1102 51.06 -18.66 -2.92
N ARG A 1103 50.23 -17.62 -3.01
CA ARG A 1103 50.08 -16.80 -4.22
C ARG A 1103 50.24 -15.31 -3.91
N ASP A 1104 50.70 -14.57 -4.91
CA ASP A 1104 50.66 -13.11 -4.90
C ASP A 1104 49.20 -12.65 -4.74
N GLY A 1105 48.96 -11.74 -3.79
CA GLY A 1105 47.62 -11.24 -3.50
C GLY A 1105 46.86 -12.01 -2.40
N ASP A 1106 47.47 -13.02 -1.77
CA ASP A 1106 46.89 -13.69 -0.61
C ASP A 1106 46.96 -12.81 0.64
N TYR A 1107 45.89 -12.76 1.44
CA TYR A 1107 45.90 -12.14 2.76
C TYR A 1107 46.07 -13.19 3.85
N ILE A 1108 46.95 -12.92 4.81
CA ILE A 1108 47.21 -13.81 5.95
C ILE A 1108 46.12 -13.61 7.00
N VAL A 1109 45.42 -14.69 7.34
CA VAL A 1109 44.33 -14.72 8.33
C VAL A 1109 44.81 -15.29 9.65
N SER A 1110 45.64 -16.32 9.64
CA SER A 1110 46.29 -16.84 10.85
C SER A 1110 47.60 -17.56 10.56
N VAL A 1111 48.48 -17.61 11.57
CA VAL A 1111 49.78 -18.29 11.56
C VAL A 1111 49.81 -19.28 12.73
N ASN A 1112 49.96 -20.57 12.46
CA ASN A 1112 49.95 -21.66 13.45
C ASN A 1112 48.74 -21.58 14.41
N GLY A 1113 47.56 -21.29 13.87
CA GLY A 1113 46.32 -21.14 14.64
C GLY A 1113 46.16 -19.80 15.38
N VAL A 1114 47.16 -18.91 15.38
CA VAL A 1114 47.05 -17.56 15.95
C VAL A 1114 46.37 -16.62 14.95
N ASP A 1115 45.25 -16.02 15.32
CA ASP A 1115 44.53 -15.05 14.49
C ASP A 1115 45.40 -13.81 14.20
N CYS A 1116 45.60 -13.53 12.92
CA CYS A 1116 46.39 -12.42 12.41
C CYS A 1116 45.56 -11.43 11.58
N ARG A 1117 44.22 -11.55 11.56
CA ARG A 1117 43.35 -10.64 10.77
C ARG A 1117 43.54 -9.18 11.10
N TRP A 1118 43.82 -8.88 12.37
CA TRP A 1118 44.04 -7.53 12.89
C TRP A 1118 45.51 -7.23 13.18
N ALA A 1119 46.42 -8.20 12.99
CA ALA A 1119 47.83 -8.04 13.32
C ALA A 1119 48.54 -7.08 12.36
N GLU A 1120 49.41 -6.24 12.90
CA GLU A 1120 50.24 -5.34 12.12
C GLU A 1120 51.34 -6.11 11.37
N HIS A 1121 51.90 -5.48 10.33
CA HIS A 1121 52.96 -6.07 9.53
C HIS A 1121 54.11 -6.66 10.36
N ALA A 1122 54.57 -5.94 11.38
CA ALA A 1122 55.68 -6.37 12.23
C ALA A 1122 55.35 -7.63 13.05
N GLU A 1123 54.11 -7.76 13.51
CA GLU A 1123 53.63 -8.86 14.34
C GLU A 1123 53.53 -10.15 13.52
N VAL A 1124 53.00 -10.06 12.30
CA VAL A 1124 52.96 -11.20 11.37
C VAL A 1124 54.38 -11.64 10.99
N VAL A 1125 55.28 -10.69 10.73
CA VAL A 1125 56.70 -11.00 10.48
C VAL A 1125 57.35 -11.68 11.69
N HIS A 1126 57.06 -11.21 12.90
CA HIS A 1126 57.57 -11.82 14.13
C HIS A 1126 57.03 -13.26 14.30
N ALA A 1127 55.73 -13.49 14.10
CA ALA A 1127 55.12 -14.82 14.17
C ALA A 1127 55.70 -15.81 13.14
N LEU A 1128 55.99 -15.34 11.93
CA LEU A 1128 56.66 -16.16 10.90
C LEU A 1128 58.14 -16.43 11.23
N LYS A 1129 58.81 -15.50 11.93
CA LYS A 1129 60.23 -15.62 12.31
C LYS A 1129 60.45 -16.53 13.51
N SER A 1130 59.58 -16.48 14.51
CA SER A 1130 59.67 -17.24 15.76
C SER A 1130 59.53 -18.75 15.58
N CYS A 1131 59.05 -19.20 14.43
CA CYS A 1131 59.00 -20.61 14.06
C CYS A 1131 60.34 -21.05 13.46
N SER A 1132 61.29 -21.51 14.29
CA SER A 1132 62.65 -21.84 13.85
C SER A 1132 62.86 -23.27 13.35
N GLU A 1133 62.02 -24.25 13.73
CA GLU A 1133 62.24 -25.67 13.40
C GLU A 1133 60.97 -26.48 13.03
N GLN A 1134 59.80 -25.83 12.92
CA GLN A 1134 58.52 -26.50 12.64
C GLN A 1134 57.87 -25.99 11.35
N ALA A 1135 57.05 -26.83 10.72
CA ALA A 1135 56.23 -26.44 9.59
C ALA A 1135 55.26 -25.33 10.01
N ILE A 1136 55.20 -24.24 9.24
CA ILE A 1136 54.35 -23.09 9.50
C ILE A 1136 53.02 -23.32 8.78
N GLU A 1137 51.94 -23.49 9.52
CA GLU A 1137 50.59 -23.54 8.99
C GLU A 1137 50.06 -22.11 8.82
N LEU A 1138 49.77 -21.72 7.58
CA LEU A 1138 49.12 -20.47 7.24
C LEU A 1138 47.70 -20.71 6.79
N HIS A 1139 46.74 -20.02 7.39
CA HIS A 1139 45.44 -19.84 6.77
C HIS A 1139 45.42 -18.50 6.05
N VAL A 1140 45.13 -18.53 4.76
CA VAL A 1140 45.10 -17.36 3.90
C VAL A 1140 43.76 -17.25 3.17
N ILE A 1141 43.42 -16.04 2.76
CA ILE A 1141 42.30 -15.78 1.85
C ILE A 1141 42.79 -15.17 0.55
N THR A 1142 42.27 -15.67 -0.56
CA THR A 1142 42.52 -15.11 -1.89
C THR A 1142 41.26 -14.42 -2.38
N LEU A 1143 41.33 -13.10 -2.61
CA LEU A 1143 40.21 -12.35 -3.17
C LEU A 1143 39.93 -12.78 -4.62
N GLN A 1144 38.67 -13.08 -4.94
CA GLN A 1144 38.23 -13.35 -6.30
C GLN A 1144 38.01 -12.03 -7.04
N MET A 1145 38.87 -11.71 -8.00
CA MET A 1145 38.68 -10.54 -8.86
C MET A 1145 37.54 -10.79 -9.85
N HIS A 1146 36.60 -9.85 -9.97
CA HIS A 1146 35.59 -9.89 -11.03
C HIS A 1146 36.27 -9.84 -12.41
N GLN A 1147 35.95 -10.79 -13.29
CA GLN A 1147 36.51 -10.89 -14.65
C GLN A 1147 36.15 -9.71 -15.58
N THR A 1148 35.48 -8.66 -15.10
CA THR A 1148 34.99 -7.55 -15.92
C THR A 1148 36.05 -6.49 -16.24
N GLU A 1149 37.24 -6.51 -15.63
CA GLU A 1149 38.30 -5.49 -15.87
C GLU A 1149 39.54 -5.99 -16.63
N ARG A 1150 39.61 -7.27 -17.03
CA ARG A 1150 40.76 -7.82 -17.77
C ARG A 1150 40.62 -7.86 -19.30
N ARG A 1151 39.54 -7.31 -19.88
CA ARG A 1151 39.30 -7.29 -21.34
C ARG A 1151 39.57 -5.96 -22.03
N LEU A 1152 40.17 -5.00 -21.34
CA LEU A 1152 40.66 -3.74 -21.91
C LEU A 1152 42.12 -3.57 -21.51
N ASN A 1153 43.01 -4.33 -22.13
CA ASN A 1153 44.45 -4.07 -22.26
C ASN A 1153 45.10 -5.35 -22.78
N LEU A 1154 45.02 -5.57 -24.10
CA LEU A 1154 45.94 -6.40 -24.88
C LEU A 1154 45.49 -6.33 -26.34
N SER A 1155 45.91 -5.28 -27.03
CA SER A 1155 46.08 -5.29 -28.49
C SER A 1155 47.55 -4.92 -28.78
N PRO A 1156 48.30 -5.75 -29.53
CA PRO A 1156 49.68 -5.48 -29.89
C PRO A 1156 49.74 -4.66 -31.19
N GLY A 1157 50.64 -3.67 -31.21
CA GLY A 1157 51.20 -3.14 -32.45
C GLY A 1157 50.69 -1.76 -32.88
N ALA A 1158 51.42 -0.73 -32.49
CA ALA A 1158 51.61 0.45 -33.32
C ALA A 1158 53.10 0.80 -33.34
N THR A 1159 53.72 0.71 -34.52
CA THR A 1159 54.97 1.39 -34.83
C THR A 1159 54.62 2.61 -35.67
N GLU A 1160 55.02 3.78 -35.16
CA GLU A 1160 55.55 4.96 -35.88
C GLU A 1160 54.65 5.63 -36.95
N GLN A 1161 54.41 6.95 -36.98
CA GLN A 1161 55.26 8.11 -36.71
C GLN A 1161 54.41 9.40 -36.52
N GLN A 1162 54.84 10.24 -35.57
CA GLN A 1162 54.85 11.72 -35.52
C GLN A 1162 53.99 12.54 -36.52
N GLN A 1163 53.13 13.44 -36.00
CA GLN A 1163 53.41 14.90 -35.90
C GLN A 1163 52.24 15.72 -35.34
N CYS A 1164 52.56 16.48 -34.29
CA CYS A 1164 52.14 17.85 -33.97
C CYS A 1164 50.68 18.33 -34.20
N SER A 1165 50.06 18.73 -33.08
CA SER A 1165 49.54 20.08 -32.80
C SER A 1165 48.04 20.24 -32.50
N ARG A 1166 47.83 20.91 -31.35
CA ARG A 1166 46.70 21.78 -30.93
C ARG A 1166 45.44 21.15 -30.33
N VAL A 1167 45.13 21.72 -29.16
CA VAL A 1167 44.03 21.52 -28.22
C VAL A 1167 42.69 21.97 -28.83
N PRO A 1168 41.57 21.33 -28.47
CA PRO A 1168 40.42 22.11 -27.98
C PRO A 1168 39.71 21.53 -26.74
N GLU A 1169 39.45 22.45 -25.81
CA GLU A 1169 38.30 22.64 -24.91
C GLU A 1169 37.44 21.43 -24.48
N GLN A 1170 37.46 21.18 -23.17
CA GLN A 1170 36.54 20.30 -22.46
C GLN A 1170 35.32 21.09 -21.95
N ASN A 1171 34.12 20.58 -22.26
CA ASN A 1171 32.86 20.94 -21.63
C ASN A 1171 32.36 19.71 -20.86
N PRO A 1172 32.25 19.71 -19.51
CA PRO A 1172 31.99 18.49 -18.75
C PRO A 1172 30.56 18.44 -18.21
N HIS A 1173 29.73 17.49 -18.65
CA HIS A 1173 28.60 16.98 -17.85
C HIS A 1173 28.20 15.57 -18.30
N ARG A 1174 28.68 14.54 -17.57
CA ARG A 1174 27.96 13.28 -17.31
C ARG A 1174 28.43 12.68 -15.97
N PRO A 1175 27.58 11.90 -15.30
CA PRO A 1175 27.52 11.79 -13.84
C PRO A 1175 28.50 10.75 -13.29
N SER A 1176 29.18 11.09 -12.19
CA SER A 1176 30.10 10.20 -11.47
C SER A 1176 29.41 9.50 -10.30
N SER A 1177 29.53 8.17 -10.29
CA SER A 1177 29.29 7.30 -9.14
C SER A 1177 30.31 7.54 -8.01
N LEU A 1178 29.81 8.12 -6.91
CA LEU A 1178 29.86 7.61 -5.53
C LEU A 1178 31.15 6.89 -4.98
N TRP A 1179 31.64 7.46 -3.86
CA TRP A 1179 32.50 6.94 -2.76
C TRP A 1179 34.04 7.03 -2.89
N SER A 1180 34.62 8.07 -2.28
CA SER A 1180 35.75 7.92 -1.33
C SER A 1180 35.74 9.10 -0.35
N TRP A 1181 35.61 8.82 0.95
CA TRP A 1181 35.76 9.82 2.03
C TRP A 1181 36.99 9.44 2.83
N SER A 1182 38.05 10.25 2.73
CA SER A 1182 39.23 10.15 3.59
C SER A 1182 39.13 11.17 4.73
N TRP A 1183 39.26 10.69 5.96
CA TRP A 1183 39.39 11.54 7.14
C TRP A 1183 40.75 12.23 7.15
N ARG A 1184 40.78 13.57 7.05
CA ARG A 1184 41.87 14.38 7.60
C ARG A 1184 41.32 15.63 8.26
N THR A 1185 41.56 15.71 9.56
CA THR A 1185 41.46 16.90 10.41
C THR A 1185 42.43 17.98 9.95
N THR A 1186 41.96 19.22 9.80
CA THR A 1186 42.62 20.46 10.29
C THR A 1186 41.84 21.71 9.86
N GLY A 1187 41.65 22.63 10.81
CA GLY A 1187 41.89 24.06 10.57
C GLY A 1187 40.70 24.95 10.20
N VAL A 1188 40.17 25.62 11.23
CA VAL A 1188 39.34 26.83 11.13
C VAL A 1188 40.05 27.95 10.35
N SER A 1189 39.34 28.62 9.43
CA SER A 1189 39.45 30.09 9.30
C SER A 1189 38.25 30.69 8.55
N ARG A 1190 37.54 31.60 9.23
CA ARG A 1190 36.51 32.48 8.68
C ARG A 1190 37.14 33.50 7.73
N ARG A 1191 36.57 33.70 6.55
CA ARG A 1191 36.55 35.01 5.87
C ARG A 1191 35.20 35.29 5.25
N THR A 1192 34.60 36.36 5.77
CA THR A 1192 33.51 37.16 5.22
C THR A 1192 33.78 37.61 3.79
N LEU A 1193 32.74 37.70 2.95
CA LEU A 1193 32.57 38.81 2.02
C LEU A 1193 31.11 38.91 1.53
N SER A 1194 30.67 40.15 1.59
CA SER A 1194 29.37 40.71 1.28
C SER A 1194 29.13 40.91 -0.22
N SER A 1195 27.85 41.22 -0.50
CA SER A 1195 27.36 42.20 -1.48
C SER A 1195 26.83 41.70 -2.83
N SER A 1196 25.51 41.84 -2.94
CA SER A 1196 24.76 42.53 -4.00
C SER A 1196 24.97 42.11 -5.46
N ARG A 1197 23.86 41.71 -6.09
CA ARG A 1197 23.19 42.51 -7.15
C ARG A 1197 21.88 41.85 -7.60
N SER A 1198 20.85 42.68 -7.58
CA SER A 1198 19.54 42.56 -8.22
C SER A 1198 19.64 42.46 -9.75
N PHE A 1199 18.74 41.72 -10.40
CA PHE A 1199 18.13 42.10 -11.69
C PHE A 1199 16.72 41.47 -11.82
N PRO A 1200 15.78 42.12 -12.54
CA PRO A 1200 14.33 41.92 -12.42
C PRO A 1200 13.73 41.06 -13.54
N GLU A 1201 12.46 40.71 -13.33
CA GLU A 1201 11.55 40.07 -14.28
C GLU A 1201 11.29 40.94 -15.54
N SER A 1202 11.21 40.28 -16.70
CA SER A 1202 10.48 40.79 -17.86
C SER A 1202 9.85 39.65 -18.66
N GLN A 1203 8.64 39.92 -19.14
CA GLN A 1203 7.67 39.04 -19.77
C GLN A 1203 8.03 38.52 -21.19
N ALA A 1204 7.37 37.41 -21.51
CA ALA A 1204 6.73 37.07 -22.79
C ALA A 1204 7.51 36.43 -23.97
N MET A 1205 6.83 35.42 -24.54
CA MET A 1205 6.97 34.75 -25.85
C MET A 1205 8.17 33.79 -26.06
N TYR A 1206 7.97 32.50 -25.76
CA TYR A 1206 7.58 31.43 -26.70
C TYR A 1206 7.34 30.12 -25.96
#